data_AF-A0A4Q5Z545-F1
#
_entry.id   AF-A0A4Q5Z545-F1
#
_cell.length_a   1.000
_cell.length_b   1.000
_cell.length_c   1.000
_cell.angle_alpha   90.00
_cell.angle_beta   90.00
_cell.angle_gamma   90.00
#
_symmetry.space_group_name_H-M   'P 1'
#
loop_
_entity.id
_entity.type
_entity.pdbx_description
1 polymer ?
#
loop_
_entity_poly.entity_id
_entity_poly.type
_entity_poly.pdbx_seq_one_letter_code
_entity_poly.pdbx_strand_id
1 'polypeptide(L)'
;MKRILFLLFLQVSVLYSYAQLPTGKQTDEMKQMIAELKKEITTLEDEIKTAEKEDPDAVASMKTQLNTYKTMLAAFDKSSATAAKPKPATPAVKKTLPQTLLPIVKVHLNGPVVAPIAAQAKDHLFWYKGKKINDSTLVTTKKTVVQYSRKRLMLIIEPDEKKDTIFVAIAKRIAKGEEAKRELIDRFDKMKNGFIYYPYLENTLVIYDDLTKRYSEAMKNTISFKDPLPNMPAPKKSNTPARLAKGPNSFDPNMFAEDAPDSIPDVLENISRLLDEAEKELKQLPSIENFLAPPRSEVGMCATCDTGLYNRQERAISLWMERYNEQENRIAEKAASAGHVAGLLDLSMDIQERVTSILLQLLHRGTEKNRILFDRYGNDIHYFNVIAPVMLGTERQLQLLGVSDESNPDAASLLAGKMYSVYKKHYDEQVAAKNHDFVLDMPRHLGVERQLQLLGSEKVFGDIFGDLMSYNRFALTMEIDFVWQQDGDGKLQRRATGSMETKEKIYVWLYPDSCRYRIMAHGTDLNNKKFGDITLPMKVNGGIKTVREQNDQLKDYPYTGAPEYSFRLPDCKINFCDNGPDTLFLALIGGNEEVAARAQGDMQNIAKAYTIDMLGFASQALINEDAAGMMQGTQDAGNQILNTISGFMQQAPPENTLDKIKTQYTGYMEMDNQRKLLENAYSTKKARIMFNANNRSTVLTDTYLDTKRKMENEVEIKKGLFHLRMVHEPKQ
;
A
#
# COMPACT_ATOMS: atom_id res chain seq x y z
N MET A 1 6.68 39.54 23.88
CA MET A 1 7.64 38.75 23.08
C MET A 1 8.24 37.57 23.87
N LYS A 2 8.87 37.75 25.05
CA LYS A 2 9.38 36.64 25.88
C LYS A 2 8.36 35.52 26.19
N ARG A 3 7.09 35.86 26.46
CA ARG A 3 6.01 34.87 26.69
C ARG A 3 5.54 34.14 25.42
N ILE A 4 5.59 34.81 24.27
CA ILE A 4 5.31 34.17 22.97
C ILE A 4 6.45 33.20 22.63
N LEU A 5 7.70 33.57 22.94
CA LEU A 5 8.86 32.69 22.84
C LEU A 5 8.77 31.48 23.79
N PHE A 6 8.30 31.68 25.03
CA PHE A 6 8.09 30.57 25.97
C PHE A 6 6.98 29.64 25.49
N LEU A 7 5.86 30.17 24.98
CA LEU A 7 4.80 29.38 24.33
C LEU A 7 5.31 28.57 23.13
N LEU A 8 6.15 29.17 22.29
CA LEU A 8 6.78 28.49 21.16
C LEU A 8 7.74 27.39 21.61
N PHE A 9 8.61 27.69 22.57
CA PHE A 9 9.55 26.73 23.14
C PHE A 9 8.83 25.56 23.82
N LEU A 10 7.75 25.83 24.55
CA LEU A 10 6.93 24.82 25.20
C LEU A 10 6.13 24.01 24.18
N GLN A 11 5.54 24.64 23.15
CA GLN A 11 4.88 23.93 22.06
C GLN A 11 5.84 23.04 21.29
N VAL A 12 7.03 23.54 20.93
CA VAL A 12 8.07 22.75 20.27
C VAL A 12 8.54 21.62 21.19
N SER A 13 8.84 21.87 22.46
CA SER A 13 9.31 20.81 23.38
C SER A 13 8.23 19.74 23.61
N VAL A 14 6.97 20.13 23.82
CA VAL A 14 5.82 19.22 23.95
C VAL A 14 5.59 18.42 22.67
N LEU A 15 5.58 19.08 21.50
CA LEU A 15 5.36 18.42 20.20
C LEU A 15 6.42 17.33 19.93
N TYR A 16 7.66 17.54 20.38
CA TYR A 16 8.78 16.62 20.15
C TYR A 16 8.81 15.46 21.16
N SER A 17 8.49 15.70 22.43
CA SER A 17 8.47 14.64 23.46
C SER A 17 7.26 13.69 23.34
N TYR A 18 6.10 14.15 22.82
CA TYR A 18 4.86 13.37 22.87
C TYR A 18 4.63 12.38 21.71
N ALA A 19 5.25 12.59 20.54
CA ALA A 19 5.11 11.64 19.42
C ALA A 19 5.71 10.25 19.71
N GLN A 20 6.36 10.07 20.87
CA GLN A 20 7.25 8.95 21.16
C GLN A 20 7.06 8.31 22.54
N LEU A 21 6.12 8.79 23.37
CA LEU A 21 5.98 8.25 24.72
C LEU A 21 5.33 6.85 24.68
N PRO A 22 5.99 5.82 25.26
CA PRO A 22 5.33 4.56 25.58
C PRO A 22 4.17 4.86 26.52
N THR A 23 3.01 4.28 26.25
CA THR A 23 1.82 4.38 27.10
C THR A 23 2.17 3.96 28.53
N GLY A 24 2.19 4.93 29.46
CA GLY A 24 2.05 4.64 30.90
C GLY A 24 3.17 5.07 31.86
N LYS A 25 4.26 5.74 31.44
CA LYS A 25 5.23 6.33 32.40
C LYS A 25 5.52 7.80 32.10
N GLN A 26 5.25 8.67 33.08
CA GLN A 26 5.73 10.05 33.08
C GLN A 26 7.27 10.05 33.09
N THR A 27 7.88 10.62 32.05
CA THR A 27 9.32 10.92 32.06
C THR A 27 9.61 12.07 33.03
N ASP A 28 10.83 12.18 33.53
CA ASP A 28 11.19 13.27 34.43
C ASP A 28 11.11 14.65 33.74
N GLU A 29 11.35 14.69 32.43
CA GLU A 29 11.11 15.85 31.57
C GLU A 29 9.64 16.29 31.59
N MET A 30 8.71 15.33 31.51
CA MET A 30 7.26 15.60 31.55
C MET A 30 6.82 16.12 32.93
N LYS A 31 7.42 15.63 34.03
CA LYS A 31 7.17 16.17 35.37
C LYS A 31 7.68 17.61 35.51
N GLN A 32 8.87 17.89 34.97
CA GLN A 32 9.44 19.23 34.98
C GLN A 32 8.55 20.19 34.18
N MET A 33 8.08 19.76 33.01
CA MET A 33 7.19 20.56 32.16
C MET A 33 5.84 20.85 32.82
N ILE A 34 5.26 19.86 33.52
CA ILE A 34 4.05 20.07 34.34
C ILE A 34 4.31 21.08 35.46
N ALA A 35 5.47 21.02 36.12
CA ALA A 35 5.82 21.96 37.18
C ALA A 35 6.00 23.39 36.65
N GLU A 36 6.67 23.56 35.50
CA GLU A 36 6.83 24.85 34.83
C GLU A 36 5.48 25.41 34.36
N LEU A 37 4.60 24.58 33.80
CA LEU A 37 3.26 25.01 33.38
C LEU A 37 2.40 25.45 34.57
N LYS A 38 2.46 24.74 35.70
CA LYS A 38 1.78 25.17 36.95
C LYS A 38 2.28 26.53 37.41
N LYS A 39 3.60 26.78 37.33
CA LYS A 39 4.20 28.07 37.69
C LYS A 39 3.73 29.20 36.76
N GLU A 40 3.68 28.95 35.45
CA GLU A 40 3.17 29.92 34.45
C GLU A 40 1.68 30.24 34.66
N ILE A 41 0.84 29.24 34.95
CA ILE A 41 -0.57 29.45 35.29
C ILE A 41 -0.69 30.40 36.48
N THR A 42 0.06 30.13 37.54
CA THR A 42 0.03 30.95 38.77
C THR A 42 0.47 32.39 38.48
N THR A 43 1.54 32.55 37.70
CA THR A 43 2.07 33.87 37.30
C THR A 43 1.04 34.64 36.47
N LEU A 44 0.39 33.98 35.51
CA LEU A 44 -0.60 34.60 34.64
C LEU A 44 -1.90 34.97 35.39
N GLU A 45 -2.30 34.18 36.41
CA GLU A 45 -3.43 34.53 37.28
C GLU A 45 -3.17 35.82 38.07
N ASP A 46 -1.95 36.02 38.56
CA ASP A 46 -1.60 37.24 39.32
C ASP A 46 -1.48 38.47 38.41
N GLU A 47 -1.00 38.28 37.19
CA GLU A 47 -0.96 39.35 36.19
C GLU A 47 -2.36 39.74 35.71
N ILE A 48 -3.28 38.79 35.55
CA ILE A 48 -4.69 39.08 35.26
C ILE A 48 -5.30 39.95 36.36
N LYS A 49 -5.05 39.63 37.65
CA LYS A 49 -5.54 40.45 38.77
C LYS A 49 -4.98 41.87 38.76
N THR A 50 -3.75 42.04 38.27
CA THR A 50 -3.09 43.35 38.17
C THR A 50 -3.64 44.13 36.96
N ALA A 51 -3.72 43.49 35.80
CA ALA A 51 -4.28 44.05 34.56
C ALA A 51 -5.77 44.41 34.69
N GLU A 52 -6.56 43.67 35.48
CA GLU A 52 -7.96 44.02 35.76
C GLU A 52 -8.12 45.42 36.38
N LYS A 53 -7.08 45.96 37.00
CA LYS A 53 -7.08 47.32 37.58
C LYS A 53 -6.45 48.36 36.65
N GLU A 54 -5.46 47.95 35.84
CA GLU A 54 -4.59 48.86 35.10
C GLU A 54 -4.90 48.91 33.59
N ASP A 55 -5.34 47.80 33.01
CA ASP A 55 -5.62 47.63 31.57
C ASP A 55 -6.68 46.52 31.34
N PRO A 56 -7.98 46.86 31.48
CA PRO A 56 -9.07 45.89 31.39
C PRO A 56 -9.25 45.29 29.98
N ASP A 57 -8.79 45.97 28.94
CA ASP A 57 -8.89 45.48 27.56
C ASP A 57 -7.93 44.29 27.31
N ALA A 58 -6.78 44.27 27.99
CA ALA A 58 -5.82 43.16 27.92
C ALA A 58 -6.29 41.88 28.65
N VAL A 59 -7.21 42.01 29.62
CA VAL A 59 -7.68 40.91 30.49
C VAL A 59 -8.36 39.80 29.69
N ALA A 60 -9.13 40.13 28.66
CA ALA A 60 -9.84 39.14 27.84
C ALA A 60 -8.87 38.18 27.12
N SER A 61 -7.76 38.72 26.58
CA SER A 61 -6.71 37.91 25.96
C SER A 61 -5.97 37.05 26.99
N MET A 62 -5.64 37.61 28.16
CA MET A 62 -4.94 36.87 29.22
C MET A 62 -5.81 35.73 29.80
N LYS A 63 -7.12 35.94 29.99
CA LYS A 63 -8.06 34.90 30.43
C LYS A 63 -8.18 33.76 29.41
N THR A 64 -8.14 34.09 28.12
CA THR A 64 -8.09 33.08 27.05
C THR A 64 -6.81 32.25 27.17
N GLN A 65 -5.65 32.87 27.33
CA GLN A 65 -4.36 32.17 27.50
C GLN A 65 -4.33 31.31 28.79
N LEU A 66 -4.89 31.81 29.90
CA LEU A 66 -5.02 31.07 31.15
C LEU A 66 -5.88 29.82 30.98
N ASN A 67 -7.01 29.92 30.29
CA ASN A 67 -7.86 28.77 30.00
C ASN A 67 -7.12 27.74 29.11
N THR A 68 -6.33 28.19 28.14
CA THR A 68 -5.48 27.28 27.35
C THR A 68 -4.49 26.51 28.24
N TYR A 69 -3.76 27.20 29.14
CA TYR A 69 -2.82 26.53 30.05
C TYR A 69 -3.52 25.57 31.03
N LYS A 70 -4.68 25.94 31.56
CA LYS A 70 -5.47 25.04 32.43
C LYS A 70 -5.94 23.80 31.69
N THR A 71 -6.34 23.93 30.43
CA THR A 71 -6.71 22.80 29.58
C THR A 71 -5.51 21.88 29.31
N MET A 72 -4.32 22.44 29.02
CA MET A 72 -3.09 21.65 28.89
C MET A 72 -2.77 20.87 30.18
N LEU A 73 -2.82 21.56 31.33
CA LEU A 73 -2.54 20.94 32.62
C LEU A 73 -3.53 19.81 32.92
N ALA A 74 -4.82 20.02 32.65
CA ALA A 74 -5.85 19.00 32.82
C ALA A 74 -5.65 17.79 31.89
N ALA A 75 -5.14 17.99 30.66
CA ALA A 75 -4.79 16.90 29.76
C ALA A 75 -3.60 16.07 30.30
N PHE A 76 -2.58 16.75 30.84
CA PHE A 76 -1.44 16.08 31.49
C PHE A 76 -1.85 15.31 32.75
N ASP A 77 -2.66 15.92 33.62
CA ASP A 77 -3.14 15.27 34.84
C ASP A 77 -4.02 14.06 34.53
N LYS A 78 -4.93 14.15 33.53
CA LYS A 78 -5.76 13.01 33.10
C LYS A 78 -4.94 11.85 32.56
N SER A 79 -3.87 12.12 31.81
CA SER A 79 -2.97 11.07 31.30
C SER A 79 -2.22 10.31 32.41
N SER A 80 -1.98 10.97 33.54
CA SER A 80 -1.36 10.34 34.72
C SER A 80 -2.36 9.56 35.60
N ALA A 81 -3.62 10.03 35.65
CA ALA A 81 -4.65 9.51 36.55
C ALA A 81 -5.49 8.36 35.95
N THR A 82 -5.49 8.18 34.62
CA THR A 82 -6.25 7.11 33.94
C THR A 82 -5.44 5.89 33.54
N ALA A 83 -4.34 5.60 34.25
CA ALA A 83 -3.89 4.21 34.45
C ALA A 83 -4.89 3.45 35.36
N ALA A 84 -6.19 3.60 35.11
CA ALA A 84 -7.19 2.71 35.64
C ALA A 84 -6.82 1.32 35.11
N LYS A 85 -6.62 0.35 36.03
CA LYS A 85 -6.51 -1.07 35.67
C LYS A 85 -7.56 -1.31 34.59
N PRO A 86 -7.18 -1.75 33.38
CA PRO A 86 -8.15 -1.93 32.30
C PRO A 86 -9.26 -2.79 32.88
N LYS A 87 -10.47 -2.21 32.93
CA LYS A 87 -11.69 -2.97 33.19
C LYS A 87 -11.60 -4.14 32.21
N PRO A 88 -11.64 -5.42 32.67
CA PRO A 88 -11.37 -6.55 31.80
C PRO A 88 -12.24 -6.36 30.57
N ALA A 89 -11.56 -6.16 29.43
CA ALA A 89 -12.23 -5.84 28.18
C ALA A 89 -13.34 -6.87 28.03
N THR A 90 -14.59 -6.39 27.88
CA THR A 90 -15.66 -7.21 27.35
C THR A 90 -15.03 -7.96 26.18
N PRO A 91 -14.99 -9.31 26.20
CA PRO A 91 -14.13 -10.09 25.31
C PRO A 91 -14.33 -9.52 23.92
N ALA A 92 -13.24 -8.94 23.37
CA ALA A 92 -13.26 -8.30 22.08
C ALA A 92 -14.03 -9.26 21.17
N VAL A 93 -15.11 -8.76 20.55
CA VAL A 93 -15.81 -9.52 19.52
C VAL A 93 -14.70 -9.89 18.57
N LYS A 94 -14.24 -11.14 18.64
CA LYS A 94 -13.22 -11.65 17.75
C LYS A 94 -13.83 -11.38 16.39
N LYS A 95 -13.36 -10.35 15.69
CA LYS A 95 -13.44 -10.30 14.25
C LYS A 95 -12.72 -11.58 13.87
N THR A 96 -13.48 -12.65 13.71
CA THR A 96 -13.00 -13.90 13.15
C THR A 96 -12.41 -13.45 11.83
N LEU A 97 -11.08 -13.41 11.80
CA LEU A 97 -10.32 -13.28 10.57
C LEU A 97 -11.02 -14.20 9.56
N PRO A 98 -11.25 -13.73 8.32
CA PRO A 98 -11.87 -14.56 7.30
C PRO A 98 -11.21 -15.93 7.38
N GLN A 99 -12.00 -16.98 7.64
CA GLN A 99 -11.45 -18.33 7.77
C GLN A 99 -10.57 -18.55 6.56
N THR A 100 -9.27 -18.75 6.78
CA THR A 100 -8.29 -18.96 5.71
C THR A 100 -8.82 -20.09 4.85
N LEU A 101 -9.26 -19.75 3.63
CA LEU A 101 -9.84 -20.73 2.72
C LEU A 101 -8.70 -21.67 2.33
N LEU A 102 -8.66 -22.83 2.96
CA LEU A 102 -7.76 -23.89 2.53
C LEU A 102 -8.23 -24.34 1.15
N PRO A 103 -7.40 -24.22 0.09
CA PRO A 103 -7.83 -24.61 -1.25
C PRO A 103 -8.02 -26.12 -1.39
N ILE A 104 -7.37 -26.90 -0.52
CA ILE A 104 -7.45 -28.36 -0.47
C ILE A 104 -8.45 -28.78 0.62
N VAL A 105 -9.54 -29.43 0.18
CA VAL A 105 -10.50 -30.09 1.05
C VAL A 105 -10.02 -31.52 1.30
N LYS A 106 -9.73 -31.85 2.57
CA LYS A 106 -9.35 -33.21 2.97
C LYS A 106 -10.57 -34.12 3.12
N VAL A 107 -10.42 -35.38 2.71
CA VAL A 107 -11.39 -36.45 2.90
C VAL A 107 -11.07 -37.17 4.22
N HIS A 108 -11.99 -37.10 5.18
CA HIS A 108 -11.84 -37.82 6.44
C HIS A 108 -12.23 -39.29 6.28
N LEU A 109 -11.25 -40.18 6.38
CA LEU A 109 -11.44 -41.62 6.37
C LEU A 109 -11.44 -42.16 7.80
N ASN A 110 -12.29 -43.17 8.08
CA ASN A 110 -12.42 -43.79 9.41
C ASN A 110 -11.16 -44.60 9.85
N GLY A 111 -10.19 -44.76 8.95
CA GLY A 111 -8.94 -45.46 9.21
C GLY A 111 -7.99 -45.34 8.02
N PRO A 112 -6.73 -45.79 8.15
CA PRO A 112 -5.79 -45.81 7.04
C PRO A 112 -6.28 -46.76 5.95
N VAL A 113 -6.28 -46.28 4.70
CA VAL A 113 -6.70 -47.08 3.54
C VAL A 113 -5.50 -47.41 2.67
N VAL A 114 -5.30 -48.71 2.40
CA VAL A 114 -4.25 -49.20 1.51
C VAL A 114 -4.72 -49.08 0.07
N ALA A 115 -3.87 -48.55 -0.81
CA ALA A 115 -4.21 -48.49 -2.24
C ALA A 115 -4.42 -49.92 -2.80
N PRO A 116 -5.51 -50.13 -3.55
CA PRO A 116 -5.74 -51.41 -4.19
C PRO A 116 -4.68 -51.68 -5.28
N ILE A 117 -4.36 -52.95 -5.48
CA ILE A 117 -3.67 -53.38 -6.71
C ILE A 117 -4.64 -53.30 -7.90
N ALA A 118 -4.13 -53.29 -9.13
CA ALA A 118 -4.97 -53.20 -10.34
C ALA A 118 -6.09 -54.25 -10.39
N ALA A 119 -5.83 -55.49 -9.92
CA ALA A 119 -6.83 -56.55 -9.85
C ALA A 119 -7.96 -56.30 -8.82
N GLN A 120 -7.71 -55.47 -7.81
CA GLN A 120 -8.68 -55.08 -6.78
C GLN A 120 -9.44 -53.80 -7.13
N ALA A 121 -8.93 -53.01 -8.07
CA ALA A 121 -9.53 -51.74 -8.50
C ALA A 121 -10.65 -51.99 -9.53
N LYS A 122 -11.74 -52.64 -9.10
CA LYS A 122 -12.88 -52.99 -9.97
C LYS A 122 -14.03 -51.98 -9.87
N ASP A 123 -14.08 -51.20 -8.80
CA ASP A 123 -15.15 -50.25 -8.56
C ASP A 123 -14.92 -48.95 -9.30
N HIS A 124 -16.03 -48.27 -9.61
CA HIS A 124 -16.03 -47.00 -10.31
C HIS A 124 -16.76 -45.94 -9.48
N LEU A 125 -16.26 -44.71 -9.54
CA LEU A 125 -16.90 -43.51 -9.00
C LEU A 125 -16.64 -42.39 -10.01
N PHE A 126 -17.67 -42.03 -10.77
CA PHE A 126 -17.51 -41.25 -12.01
C PHE A 126 -16.48 -41.94 -12.93
N TRP A 127 -15.53 -41.18 -13.48
CA TRP A 127 -14.45 -41.68 -14.33
C TRP A 127 -13.26 -42.27 -13.55
N TYR A 128 -13.30 -42.31 -12.21
CA TYR A 128 -12.23 -42.93 -11.42
C TYR A 128 -12.48 -44.41 -11.21
N LYS A 129 -11.42 -45.19 -11.40
CA LYS A 129 -11.37 -46.62 -11.12
C LYS A 129 -10.54 -46.91 -9.88
N GLY A 130 -11.06 -47.76 -9.01
CA GLY A 130 -10.45 -48.02 -7.70
C GLY A 130 -11.21 -49.04 -6.87
N LYS A 131 -11.01 -48.98 -5.56
CA LYS A 131 -11.74 -49.77 -4.59
C LYS A 131 -12.62 -48.83 -3.76
N LYS A 132 -13.92 -49.07 -3.72
CA LYS A 132 -14.85 -48.30 -2.88
C LYS A 132 -14.53 -48.52 -1.41
N ILE A 133 -14.49 -47.42 -0.65
CA ILE A 133 -14.50 -47.45 0.82
C ILE A 133 -15.95 -47.43 1.30
N ASN A 134 -16.78 -46.64 0.64
CA ASN A 134 -18.22 -46.54 0.83
C ASN A 134 -18.87 -46.03 -0.47
N ASP A 135 -20.20 -45.91 -0.49
CA ASP A 135 -20.99 -45.53 -1.67
C ASP A 135 -20.57 -44.20 -2.32
N SER A 136 -19.96 -43.31 -1.53
CA SER A 136 -19.56 -41.98 -1.97
C SER A 136 -18.05 -41.79 -2.06
N THR A 137 -17.24 -42.79 -1.71
CA THR A 137 -15.78 -42.65 -1.58
C THR A 137 -15.03 -43.83 -2.20
N LEU A 138 -14.05 -43.53 -3.05
CA LEU A 138 -13.23 -44.50 -3.76
C LEU A 138 -11.74 -44.19 -3.58
N VAL A 139 -10.90 -45.23 -3.51
CA VAL A 139 -9.43 -45.10 -3.53
C VAL A 139 -8.86 -45.74 -4.78
N THR A 140 -8.08 -44.97 -5.53
CA THR A 140 -7.44 -45.44 -6.77
C THR A 140 -6.17 -46.23 -6.49
N THR A 141 -5.68 -46.96 -7.50
CA THR A 141 -4.38 -47.64 -7.45
C THR A 141 -3.21 -46.67 -7.22
N LYS A 142 -3.38 -45.40 -7.61
CA LYS A 142 -2.42 -44.31 -7.41
C LYS A 142 -2.52 -43.66 -6.02
N LYS A 143 -3.26 -44.25 -5.07
CA LYS A 143 -3.53 -43.71 -3.71
C LYS A 143 -4.32 -42.39 -3.71
N THR A 144 -4.98 -42.03 -4.80
CA THR A 144 -5.90 -40.88 -4.82
C THR A 144 -7.20 -41.27 -4.13
N VAL A 145 -7.67 -40.44 -3.20
CA VAL A 145 -8.98 -40.58 -2.58
C VAL A 145 -9.97 -39.68 -3.32
N VAL A 146 -11.08 -40.23 -3.76
CA VAL A 146 -12.13 -39.51 -4.49
C VAL A 146 -13.41 -39.61 -3.68
N GLN A 147 -14.02 -38.49 -3.32
CA GLN A 147 -15.25 -38.43 -2.56
C GLN A 147 -16.30 -37.55 -3.25
N TYR A 148 -17.49 -38.09 -3.46
CA TYR A 148 -18.64 -37.31 -3.92
C TYR A 148 -19.43 -36.76 -2.74
N SER A 149 -19.54 -35.43 -2.66
CA SER A 149 -20.34 -34.76 -1.64
C SER A 149 -21.71 -34.37 -2.21
N ARG A 150 -22.72 -35.24 -2.04
CA ARG A 150 -24.09 -34.97 -2.49
C ARG A 150 -24.66 -33.66 -1.96
N LYS A 151 -24.39 -33.31 -0.70
CA LYS A 151 -24.86 -32.07 -0.05
C LYS A 151 -24.31 -30.82 -0.74
N ARG A 152 -23.08 -30.89 -1.26
CA ARG A 152 -22.39 -29.75 -1.88
C ARG A 152 -22.36 -29.83 -3.41
N LEU A 153 -22.94 -30.90 -4.00
CA LEU A 153 -22.90 -31.21 -5.43
C LEU A 153 -21.49 -31.02 -6.00
N MET A 154 -20.51 -31.67 -5.38
CA MET A 154 -19.12 -31.56 -5.80
C MET A 154 -18.35 -32.86 -5.59
N LEU A 155 -17.36 -33.08 -6.45
CA LEU A 155 -16.35 -34.13 -6.31
C LEU A 155 -15.13 -33.54 -5.58
N ILE A 156 -14.64 -34.23 -4.55
CA ILE A 156 -13.40 -33.92 -3.85
C ILE A 156 -12.38 -34.97 -4.27
N ILE A 157 -11.23 -34.53 -4.75
CA ILE A 157 -10.16 -35.41 -5.21
C ILE A 157 -8.93 -35.07 -4.40
N GLU A 158 -8.45 -35.99 -3.57
CA GLU A 158 -7.27 -35.85 -2.73
C GLU A 158 -6.17 -36.78 -3.29
N PRO A 159 -5.23 -36.26 -4.11
CA PRO A 159 -4.10 -37.03 -4.59
C PRO A 159 -3.16 -37.46 -3.46
N ASP A 160 -2.29 -38.44 -3.72
CA ASP A 160 -1.21 -38.81 -2.79
C ASP A 160 -0.30 -37.60 -2.54
N GLU A 161 -0.19 -37.15 -1.28
CA GLU A 161 0.65 -36.00 -0.91
C GLU A 161 2.11 -36.16 -1.39
N LYS A 162 2.60 -37.40 -1.55
CA LYS A 162 3.95 -37.68 -2.07
C LYS A 162 4.10 -37.44 -3.57
N LYS A 163 3.00 -37.50 -4.32
CA LYS A 163 2.95 -37.22 -5.77
C LYS A 163 2.47 -35.79 -6.05
N ASP A 164 1.81 -35.15 -5.08
CA ASP A 164 1.26 -33.81 -5.17
C ASP A 164 2.16 -32.74 -4.51
N THR A 165 3.48 -32.93 -4.56
CA THR A 165 4.44 -32.14 -3.76
C THR A 165 4.34 -30.64 -4.05
N ILE A 166 4.15 -30.24 -5.30
CA ILE A 166 4.08 -28.85 -5.75
C ILE A 166 2.78 -28.17 -5.28
N PHE A 167 1.60 -28.70 -5.62
CA PHE A 167 0.34 -28.06 -5.22
C PHE A 167 0.13 -28.12 -3.71
N VAL A 168 0.58 -29.19 -3.04
CA VAL A 168 0.63 -29.23 -1.57
C VAL A 168 1.56 -28.16 -1.03
N ALA A 169 2.72 -27.90 -1.64
CA ALA A 169 3.61 -26.82 -1.23
C ALA A 169 2.97 -25.44 -1.42
N ILE A 170 2.34 -25.17 -2.58
CA ILE A 170 1.64 -23.91 -2.85
C ILE A 170 0.48 -23.75 -1.85
N ALA A 171 -0.35 -24.77 -1.64
CA ALA A 171 -1.46 -24.74 -0.68
C ALA A 171 -0.97 -24.50 0.76
N LYS A 172 0.16 -25.09 1.17
CA LYS A 172 0.80 -24.81 2.46
C LYS A 172 1.22 -23.34 2.57
N ARG A 173 1.76 -22.74 1.50
CA ARG A 173 2.16 -21.31 1.49
C ARG A 173 0.97 -20.35 1.47
N ILE A 174 -0.14 -20.75 0.84
CA ILE A 174 -1.44 -20.06 0.91
C ILE A 174 -1.97 -20.09 2.36
N ALA A 175 -1.96 -21.26 3.00
CA ALA A 175 -2.38 -21.42 4.40
C ALA A 175 -1.53 -20.58 5.37
N LYS A 176 -0.26 -20.33 5.03
CA LYS A 176 0.64 -19.42 5.73
C LYS A 176 0.49 -17.94 5.33
N GLY A 177 -0.54 -17.56 4.58
CA GLY A 177 -0.74 -16.18 4.13
C GLY A 177 -0.77 -15.16 5.28
N GLU A 178 -1.46 -15.48 6.38
CA GLU A 178 -1.51 -14.62 7.57
C GLU A 178 -0.18 -14.57 8.34
N GLU A 179 0.64 -15.62 8.26
CA GLU A 179 2.02 -15.60 8.78
C GLU A 179 2.88 -14.67 7.91
N ALA A 180 2.82 -14.79 6.59
CA ALA A 180 3.55 -13.92 5.67
C ALA A 180 3.17 -12.44 5.81
N LYS A 181 1.88 -12.12 6.02
CA LYS A 181 1.45 -10.74 6.32
C LYS A 181 2.03 -10.23 7.64
N ARG A 182 2.00 -11.06 8.70
CA ARG A 182 2.59 -10.69 10.00
C ARG A 182 4.10 -10.47 9.90
N GLU A 183 4.81 -11.35 9.20
CA GLU A 183 6.24 -11.18 8.93
C GLU A 183 6.53 -9.88 8.19
N LEU A 184 5.71 -9.52 7.19
CA LEU A 184 5.84 -8.25 6.47
C LEU A 184 5.61 -7.06 7.42
N ILE A 185 4.53 -7.08 8.20
CA ILE A 185 4.21 -6.03 9.19
C ILE A 185 5.37 -5.87 10.19
N ASP A 186 5.90 -6.97 10.72
CA ASP A 186 7.00 -6.97 11.67
C ASP A 186 8.30 -6.42 11.07
N ARG A 187 8.53 -6.63 9.76
CA ARG A 187 9.68 -6.03 9.05
C ARG A 187 9.54 -4.51 8.98
N PHE A 188 8.35 -3.99 8.70
CA PHE A 188 8.10 -2.54 8.69
C PHE A 188 8.18 -1.94 10.10
N ASP A 189 7.71 -2.65 11.13
CA ASP A 189 7.85 -2.19 12.53
C ASP A 189 9.32 -2.07 12.96
N LYS A 190 10.17 -3.02 12.53
CA LYS A 190 11.61 -3.04 12.83
C LYS A 190 12.43 -2.10 11.95
N MET A 191 11.89 -1.69 10.81
CA MET A 191 12.56 -0.79 9.89
C MET A 191 12.63 0.62 10.46
N LYS A 192 13.80 1.26 10.38
CA LYS A 192 13.94 2.67 10.76
C LYS A 192 12.96 3.51 9.92
N ASN A 193 12.10 4.27 10.60
CA ASN A 193 11.00 5.04 9.98
C ASN A 193 10.00 4.20 9.16
N GLY A 194 9.93 2.88 9.36
CA GLY A 194 9.09 2.00 8.54
C GLY A 194 7.61 2.37 8.59
N PHE A 195 7.16 3.02 9.68
CA PHE A 195 5.79 3.51 9.79
C PHE A 195 5.41 4.55 8.72
N ILE A 196 6.37 5.29 8.15
CA ILE A 196 6.07 6.27 7.12
C ILE A 196 5.54 5.63 5.84
N TYR A 197 5.84 4.34 5.64
CA TYR A 197 5.37 3.55 4.54
C TYR A 197 4.05 2.82 4.82
N TYR A 198 3.34 3.15 5.90
CA TYR A 198 2.04 2.55 6.21
C TYR A 198 1.08 2.51 5.01
N PRO A 199 0.92 3.57 4.18
CA PRO A 199 0.04 3.50 3.00
C PRO A 199 0.46 2.41 1.99
N TYR A 200 1.77 2.22 1.79
CA TYR A 200 2.28 1.16 0.94
C TYR A 200 2.10 -0.22 1.56
N LEU A 201 2.31 -0.35 2.87
CA LEU A 201 2.05 -1.59 3.59
C LEU A 201 0.57 -2.00 3.46
N GLU A 202 -0.36 -1.07 3.68
CA GLU A 202 -1.81 -1.31 3.53
C GLU A 202 -2.17 -1.81 2.12
N ASN A 203 -1.67 -1.12 1.07
CA ASN A 203 -1.87 -1.55 -0.32
C ASN A 203 -1.24 -2.93 -0.60
N THR A 204 -0.07 -3.21 -0.04
CA THR A 204 0.61 -4.51 -0.20
C THR A 204 -0.21 -5.64 0.42
N LEU A 205 -0.83 -5.42 1.59
CA LEU A 205 -1.68 -6.41 2.24
C LEU A 205 -2.92 -6.74 1.39
N VAL A 206 -3.52 -5.74 0.71
CA VAL A 206 -4.62 -5.96 -0.24
C VAL A 206 -4.16 -6.80 -1.44
N ILE A 207 -2.96 -6.53 -1.98
CA ILE A 207 -2.37 -7.34 -3.05
C ILE A 207 -2.14 -8.79 -2.56
N TYR A 208 -1.67 -8.99 -1.32
CA TYR A 208 -1.47 -10.32 -0.75
C TYR A 208 -2.79 -11.09 -0.65
N ASP A 209 -3.88 -10.42 -0.27
CA ASP A 209 -5.22 -11.01 -0.23
C ASP A 209 -5.72 -11.42 -1.62
N ASP A 210 -5.57 -10.55 -2.61
CA ASP A 210 -5.95 -10.85 -3.99
C ASP A 210 -5.17 -12.03 -4.56
N LEU A 211 -3.85 -12.05 -4.38
CA LEU A 211 -3.00 -13.17 -4.79
C LEU A 211 -3.39 -14.47 -4.09
N THR A 212 -3.63 -14.42 -2.79
CA THR A 212 -4.08 -15.58 -2.01
C THR A 212 -5.39 -16.12 -2.57
N LYS A 213 -6.35 -15.25 -2.90
CA LYS A 213 -7.62 -15.63 -3.52
C LYS A 213 -7.42 -16.30 -4.89
N ARG A 214 -6.69 -15.67 -5.82
CA ARG A 214 -6.46 -16.21 -7.17
C ARG A 214 -5.77 -17.56 -7.16
N TYR A 215 -4.69 -17.66 -6.39
CA TYR A 215 -3.97 -18.92 -6.27
C TYR A 215 -4.81 -19.98 -5.54
N SER A 216 -5.59 -19.61 -4.52
CA SER A 216 -6.51 -20.56 -3.87
C SER A 216 -7.53 -21.15 -4.85
N GLU A 217 -8.10 -20.33 -5.71
CA GLU A 217 -9.01 -20.79 -6.77
C GLU A 217 -8.32 -21.74 -7.74
N ALA A 218 -7.09 -21.43 -8.17
CA ALA A 218 -6.31 -22.29 -9.06
C ALA A 218 -5.89 -23.63 -8.42
N MET A 219 -5.71 -23.67 -7.09
CA MET A 219 -5.24 -24.84 -6.33
C MET A 219 -6.37 -25.76 -5.85
N LYS A 220 -7.63 -25.46 -6.15
CA LYS A 220 -8.77 -26.25 -5.68
C LYS A 220 -8.61 -27.72 -6.07
N ASN A 221 -8.98 -28.60 -5.13
CA ASN A 221 -9.02 -30.04 -5.36
C ASN A 221 -10.45 -30.56 -5.57
N THR A 222 -11.36 -29.66 -5.95
CA THR A 222 -12.78 -29.93 -6.07
C THR A 222 -13.30 -29.60 -7.45
N ILE A 223 -14.28 -30.38 -7.91
CA ILE A 223 -15.03 -30.15 -9.14
C ILE A 223 -16.49 -29.94 -8.74
N SER A 224 -17.02 -28.74 -8.99
CA SER A 224 -18.41 -28.40 -8.64
C SER A 224 -19.34 -28.65 -9.81
N PHE A 225 -20.48 -29.28 -9.54
CA PHE A 225 -21.58 -29.45 -10.48
C PHE A 225 -22.62 -28.38 -10.12
N LYS A 226 -22.41 -27.14 -10.59
CA LYS A 226 -23.22 -25.96 -10.19
C LYS A 226 -24.64 -25.98 -10.72
N ASP A 227 -24.88 -26.66 -11.84
CA ASP A 227 -26.23 -26.80 -12.38
C ASP A 227 -26.91 -28.02 -11.77
N PRO A 228 -28.13 -27.87 -11.21
CA PRO A 228 -28.97 -29.04 -10.98
C PRO A 228 -29.10 -29.76 -12.31
N LEU A 229 -28.84 -31.07 -12.28
CA LEU A 229 -29.03 -31.99 -13.40
C LEU A 229 -30.16 -31.52 -14.32
N PRO A 230 -30.00 -31.55 -15.66
CA PRO A 230 -31.10 -31.26 -16.57
C PRO A 230 -32.32 -32.03 -16.09
N ASN A 231 -33.42 -31.31 -15.78
CA ASN A 231 -34.61 -31.81 -15.08
C ASN A 231 -34.87 -33.27 -15.46
N MET A 232 -34.38 -34.21 -14.65
CA MET A 232 -34.69 -35.60 -14.87
C MET A 232 -36.20 -35.69 -14.65
N PRO A 233 -36.97 -36.28 -15.58
CA PRO A 233 -38.40 -36.45 -15.38
C PRO A 233 -38.57 -37.10 -14.02
N ALA A 234 -39.25 -36.41 -13.10
CA ALA A 234 -39.47 -36.92 -11.77
C ALA A 234 -40.05 -38.33 -11.93
N PRO A 235 -39.50 -39.37 -11.27
CA PRO A 235 -40.07 -40.70 -11.37
C PRO A 235 -41.56 -40.54 -11.04
N LYS A 236 -42.43 -40.95 -11.97
CA LYS A 236 -43.88 -40.93 -11.75
C LYS A 236 -44.08 -41.55 -10.38
N LYS A 237 -44.68 -40.80 -9.45
CA LYS A 237 -44.87 -41.23 -8.05
C LYS A 237 -45.42 -42.66 -8.08
N SER A 238 -44.57 -43.65 -7.85
CA SER A 238 -45.05 -44.98 -7.56
C SER A 238 -45.69 -44.86 -6.18
N ASN A 239 -46.95 -45.29 -6.07
CA ASN A 239 -47.71 -45.22 -4.82
C ASN A 239 -47.21 -46.24 -3.77
N THR A 240 -46.03 -46.82 -3.97
CA THR A 240 -45.45 -47.81 -3.08
C THR A 240 -44.49 -47.12 -2.12
N PRO A 241 -44.77 -47.08 -0.81
CA PRO A 241 -43.87 -46.45 0.15
C PRO A 241 -42.53 -47.19 0.17
N ALA A 242 -41.47 -46.52 -0.26
CA ALA A 242 -40.12 -47.05 -0.21
C ALA A 242 -39.75 -47.43 1.23
N ARG A 243 -39.66 -48.74 1.49
CA ARG A 243 -39.08 -49.26 2.74
C ARG A 243 -37.59 -48.92 2.73
N LEU A 244 -37.21 -47.90 3.49
CA LEU A 244 -35.83 -47.63 3.89
C LEU A 244 -35.26 -48.87 4.60
N ALA A 245 -34.46 -49.66 3.89
CA ALA A 245 -33.71 -50.77 4.45
C ALA A 245 -32.68 -50.25 5.46
N LYS A 246 -32.74 -50.79 6.68
CA LYS A 246 -31.74 -50.58 7.73
C LYS A 246 -30.60 -51.59 7.55
N GLY A 247 -29.37 -51.10 7.40
CA GLY A 247 -28.15 -51.87 7.69
C GLY A 247 -27.48 -52.61 6.51
N PRO A 248 -26.22 -53.05 6.69
CA PRO A 248 -25.22 -53.03 5.61
C PRO A 248 -25.02 -54.35 4.84
N ASN A 249 -25.93 -55.33 4.91
CA ASN A 249 -25.72 -56.65 4.28
C ASN A 249 -26.89 -57.18 3.43
N SER A 250 -27.77 -56.32 2.93
CA SER A 250 -28.81 -56.74 1.97
C SER A 250 -28.92 -55.74 0.84
N PHE A 251 -27.90 -55.68 -0.01
CA PHE A 251 -28.12 -55.28 -1.40
C PHE A 251 -28.71 -56.52 -2.08
N ASP A 252 -30.04 -56.58 -2.16
CA ASP A 252 -30.72 -57.59 -2.97
C ASP A 252 -30.64 -57.12 -4.44
N PRO A 253 -29.88 -57.79 -5.31
CA PRO A 253 -29.75 -57.41 -6.72
C PRO A 253 -31.11 -57.44 -7.45
N ASN A 254 -32.11 -58.14 -6.90
CA ASN A 254 -33.44 -58.22 -7.48
C ASN A 254 -34.36 -57.06 -7.09
N MET A 255 -33.97 -56.18 -6.14
CA MET A 255 -34.80 -55.04 -5.75
C MET A 255 -34.82 -53.90 -6.79
N PHE A 256 -33.95 -53.97 -7.80
CA PHE A 256 -33.98 -53.10 -8.99
C PHE A 256 -34.44 -53.83 -10.26
N ALA A 257 -34.74 -55.13 -10.18
CA ALA A 257 -35.02 -55.95 -11.37
C ALA A 257 -36.49 -55.90 -11.83
N GLU A 258 -37.45 -55.50 -10.98
CA GLU A 258 -38.87 -55.49 -11.36
C GLU A 258 -39.53 -54.09 -11.40
N ASP A 259 -38.88 -53.05 -10.86
CA ASP A 259 -39.31 -51.65 -10.99
C ASP A 259 -38.14 -50.78 -11.49
N ALA A 260 -37.43 -51.23 -12.52
CA ALA A 260 -36.65 -50.31 -13.33
C ALA A 260 -37.65 -49.28 -13.89
N PRO A 261 -37.58 -48.00 -13.49
CA PRO A 261 -38.58 -47.03 -13.96
C PRO A 261 -38.53 -47.02 -15.49
N ASP A 262 -39.70 -47.01 -16.15
CA ASP A 262 -39.85 -46.95 -17.62
C ASP A 262 -38.99 -45.85 -18.30
N SER A 263 -38.40 -44.95 -17.50
CA SER A 263 -37.49 -43.88 -17.90
C SER A 263 -36.01 -44.29 -18.10
N ILE A 264 -35.55 -45.52 -17.82
CA ILE A 264 -34.12 -45.87 -18.05
C ILE A 264 -33.71 -45.72 -19.52
N PRO A 265 -34.50 -46.19 -20.51
CA PRO A 265 -34.23 -45.93 -21.92
C PRO A 265 -34.14 -44.43 -22.23
N ASP A 266 -35.08 -43.63 -21.71
CA ASP A 266 -35.09 -42.17 -21.89
C ASP A 266 -33.84 -41.50 -21.27
N VAL A 267 -33.35 -42.02 -20.14
CA VAL A 267 -32.13 -41.53 -19.50
C VAL A 267 -30.89 -41.90 -20.31
N LEU A 268 -30.81 -43.13 -20.84
CA LEU A 268 -29.72 -43.56 -21.70
C LEU A 268 -29.69 -42.79 -23.02
N GLU A 269 -30.85 -42.52 -23.61
CA GLU A 269 -31.00 -41.66 -24.79
C GLU A 269 -30.51 -40.24 -24.49
N ASN A 270 -30.91 -39.66 -23.36
CA ASN A 270 -30.46 -38.33 -22.95
C ASN A 270 -28.94 -38.26 -22.68
N ILE A 271 -28.35 -39.26 -22.03
CA ILE A 271 -26.89 -39.36 -21.83
C ILE A 271 -26.19 -39.43 -23.18
N SER A 272 -26.65 -40.31 -24.07
CA SER A 272 -26.06 -40.47 -25.40
C SER A 272 -26.14 -39.18 -26.19
N ARG A 273 -27.29 -38.50 -26.17
CA ARG A 273 -27.48 -37.18 -26.80
C ARG A 273 -26.51 -36.13 -26.26
N LEU A 274 -26.32 -36.03 -24.94
CA LEU A 274 -25.37 -35.08 -24.35
C LEU A 274 -23.93 -35.35 -24.79
N LEU A 275 -23.54 -36.63 -24.87
CA LEU A 275 -22.20 -37.02 -25.34
C LEU A 275 -22.02 -36.79 -26.84
N ASP A 276 -23.02 -37.09 -27.66
CA ASP A 276 -22.99 -36.83 -29.10
C ASP A 276 -22.90 -35.32 -29.38
N GLU A 277 -23.65 -34.51 -28.64
CA GLU A 277 -23.55 -33.05 -28.68
C GLU A 277 -22.16 -32.57 -28.26
N ALA A 278 -21.61 -33.11 -27.17
CA ALA A 278 -20.28 -32.75 -26.69
C ALA A 278 -19.18 -33.13 -27.70
N GLU A 279 -19.22 -34.32 -28.29
CA GLU A 279 -18.28 -34.75 -29.34
C GLU A 279 -18.41 -33.91 -30.62
N LYS A 280 -19.64 -33.55 -31.00
CA LYS A 280 -19.88 -32.65 -32.14
C LYS A 280 -19.30 -31.26 -31.88
N GLU A 281 -19.55 -30.69 -30.71
CA GLU A 281 -19.00 -29.39 -30.33
C GLU A 281 -17.48 -29.42 -30.21
N LEU A 282 -16.91 -30.51 -29.67
CA LEU A 282 -15.46 -30.73 -29.58
C LEU A 282 -14.80 -30.69 -30.97
N LYS A 283 -15.41 -31.34 -31.97
CA LYS A 283 -14.95 -31.30 -33.38
C LYS A 283 -15.12 -29.93 -34.04
N GLN A 284 -16.04 -29.10 -33.52
CA GLN A 284 -16.34 -27.76 -34.03
C GLN A 284 -15.58 -26.65 -33.30
N LEU A 285 -14.74 -26.99 -32.31
CA LEU A 285 -13.93 -25.99 -31.61
C LEU A 285 -13.03 -25.23 -32.60
N PRO A 286 -12.84 -23.92 -32.42
CA PRO A 286 -11.95 -23.13 -33.26
C PRO A 286 -10.50 -23.60 -33.13
N SER A 287 -9.59 -23.06 -33.96
CA SER A 287 -8.15 -23.30 -33.76
C SER A 287 -7.73 -22.94 -32.33
N ILE A 288 -6.81 -23.72 -31.75
CA ILE A 288 -6.23 -23.46 -30.41
C ILE A 288 -5.53 -22.09 -30.40
N GLU A 289 -5.07 -21.62 -31.56
CA GLU A 289 -4.42 -20.32 -31.72
C GLU A 289 -5.38 -19.12 -31.63
N ASN A 290 -6.69 -19.34 -31.78
CA ASN A 290 -7.72 -18.31 -31.90
C ASN A 290 -8.35 -17.96 -30.54
N PHE A 291 -7.54 -17.59 -29.56
CA PHE A 291 -8.02 -16.99 -28.30
C PHE A 291 -7.71 -15.49 -28.23
N LEU A 292 -8.53 -14.74 -27.51
CA LEU A 292 -8.33 -13.31 -27.28
C LEU A 292 -7.06 -13.07 -26.47
N ALA A 293 -6.34 -11.98 -26.77
CA ALA A 293 -5.20 -11.57 -25.95
C ALA A 293 -5.66 -11.32 -24.49
N PRO A 294 -4.88 -11.76 -23.48
CA PRO A 294 -5.17 -11.43 -22.09
C PRO A 294 -5.14 -9.91 -21.88
N PRO A 295 -5.96 -9.36 -20.95
CA PRO A 295 -5.87 -7.96 -20.59
C PRO A 295 -4.49 -7.65 -20.05
N ARG A 296 -3.91 -6.55 -20.53
CA ARG A 296 -2.63 -6.02 -20.06
C ARG A 296 -2.85 -5.29 -18.73
N SER A 297 -2.11 -5.66 -17.68
CA SER A 297 -2.08 -4.90 -16.43
C SER A 297 -1.10 -3.73 -16.57
N GLU A 298 -1.55 -2.51 -16.31
CA GLU A 298 -0.64 -1.36 -16.19
C GLU A 298 0.29 -1.53 -14.98
N VAL A 299 1.51 -1.01 -15.09
CA VAL A 299 2.55 -1.13 -14.05
C VAL A 299 3.03 0.25 -13.61
N GLY A 300 3.29 0.40 -12.31
CA GLY A 300 3.74 1.66 -11.70
C GLY A 300 2.73 2.23 -10.71
N MET A 301 3.18 3.18 -9.90
CA MET A 301 2.38 3.77 -8.84
C MET A 301 1.13 4.47 -9.39
N CYS A 302 1.21 5.08 -10.58
CA CYS A 302 0.06 5.73 -11.22
C CYS A 302 -1.09 4.77 -11.49
N ALA A 303 -0.78 3.54 -11.93
CA ALA A 303 -1.79 2.51 -12.13
C ALA A 303 -2.37 2.02 -10.80
N THR A 304 -1.51 1.84 -9.79
CA THR A 304 -1.90 1.46 -8.43
C THR A 304 -2.82 2.51 -7.77
N CYS A 305 -2.64 3.79 -8.13
CA CYS A 305 -3.40 4.91 -7.61
C CYS A 305 -4.75 5.17 -8.30
N ASP A 306 -4.91 4.77 -9.56
CA ASP A 306 -6.17 4.89 -10.27
C ASP A 306 -7.09 3.70 -9.93
N THR A 307 -7.86 3.86 -8.85
CA THR A 307 -8.89 2.87 -8.44
C THR A 307 -9.89 2.54 -9.55
N GLY A 308 -10.18 3.49 -10.44
CA GLY A 308 -11.06 3.28 -11.59
C GLY A 308 -10.41 2.36 -12.63
N LEU A 309 -9.13 2.59 -12.95
CA LEU A 309 -8.35 1.72 -13.81
C LEU A 309 -8.19 0.32 -13.21
N TYR A 310 -7.84 0.21 -11.92
CA TYR A 310 -7.73 -1.06 -11.22
C TYR A 310 -9.03 -1.88 -11.33
N ASN A 311 -10.17 -1.29 -11.00
CA ASN A 311 -11.47 -1.96 -11.09
C ASN A 311 -11.82 -2.37 -12.53
N ARG A 312 -11.48 -1.55 -13.53
CA ARG A 312 -11.66 -1.89 -14.95
C ARG A 312 -10.78 -3.07 -15.37
N GLN A 313 -9.53 -3.10 -14.92
CA GLN A 313 -8.60 -4.21 -15.19
C GLN A 313 -9.10 -5.50 -14.55
N GLU A 314 -9.51 -5.47 -13.29
CA GLU A 314 -10.07 -6.64 -12.59
C GLU A 314 -11.28 -7.23 -13.30
N ARG A 315 -12.18 -6.35 -13.75
CA ARG A 315 -13.35 -6.76 -14.54
C ARG A 315 -12.93 -7.34 -15.89
N ALA A 316 -11.98 -6.72 -16.56
CA ALA A 316 -11.48 -7.20 -17.85
C ALA A 316 -10.82 -8.58 -17.72
N ILE A 317 -10.02 -8.78 -16.67
CA ILE A 317 -9.38 -10.06 -16.36
C ILE A 317 -10.44 -11.13 -16.11
N SER A 318 -11.44 -10.84 -15.26
CA SER A 318 -12.53 -11.79 -14.97
C SER A 318 -13.30 -12.19 -16.23
N LEU A 319 -13.71 -11.21 -17.05
CA LEU A 319 -14.42 -11.47 -18.31
C LEU A 319 -13.56 -12.24 -19.32
N TRP A 320 -12.25 -11.96 -19.35
CA TRP A 320 -11.34 -12.68 -20.23
C TRP A 320 -11.16 -14.12 -19.77
N MET A 321 -11.00 -14.39 -18.47
CA MET A 321 -10.88 -15.75 -17.94
C MET A 321 -12.14 -16.58 -18.22
N GLU A 322 -13.32 -15.99 -18.09
CA GLU A 322 -14.60 -16.62 -18.46
C GLU A 322 -14.62 -17.01 -19.95
N ARG A 323 -14.28 -16.06 -20.84
CA ARG A 323 -14.25 -16.31 -22.30
C ARG A 323 -13.14 -17.26 -22.74
N TYR A 324 -12.00 -17.24 -22.05
CA TYR A 324 -10.83 -18.03 -22.42
C TYR A 324 -11.12 -19.53 -22.35
N ASN A 325 -11.97 -19.97 -21.42
CA ASN A 325 -12.34 -21.38 -21.25
C ASN A 325 -13.82 -21.66 -21.55
N GLU A 326 -14.60 -20.69 -22.06
CA GLU A 326 -16.07 -20.80 -22.17
C GLU A 326 -16.51 -22.04 -22.97
N GLN A 327 -15.93 -22.26 -24.14
CA GLN A 327 -16.34 -23.35 -25.03
C GLN A 327 -15.90 -24.70 -24.47
N GLU A 328 -14.67 -24.79 -23.99
CA GLU A 328 -14.15 -26.00 -23.37
C GLU A 328 -14.92 -26.37 -22.09
N ASN A 329 -15.24 -25.38 -21.24
CA ASN A 329 -16.05 -25.58 -20.03
C ASN A 329 -17.46 -26.06 -20.38
N ARG A 330 -18.12 -25.47 -21.39
CA ARG A 330 -19.45 -25.91 -21.81
C ARG A 330 -19.48 -27.37 -22.26
N ILE A 331 -18.48 -27.80 -23.02
CA ILE A 331 -18.36 -29.21 -23.46
C ILE A 331 -18.04 -30.11 -22.26
N ALA A 332 -17.13 -29.67 -21.38
CA ALA A 332 -16.78 -30.40 -20.16
C ALA A 332 -17.98 -30.56 -19.23
N GLU A 333 -18.83 -29.54 -19.09
CA GLU A 333 -20.06 -29.57 -18.30
C GLU A 333 -21.07 -30.60 -18.84
N LYS A 334 -21.24 -30.68 -20.17
CA LYS A 334 -22.09 -31.72 -20.80
C LYS A 334 -21.54 -33.12 -20.52
N ALA A 335 -20.24 -33.32 -20.75
CA ALA A 335 -19.59 -34.61 -20.51
C ALA A 335 -19.62 -35.00 -19.02
N ALA A 336 -19.33 -34.06 -18.12
CA ALA A 336 -19.36 -34.27 -16.68
C ALA A 336 -20.78 -34.54 -16.17
N SER A 337 -21.80 -33.88 -16.73
CA SER A 337 -23.21 -34.13 -16.40
C SER A 337 -23.64 -35.52 -16.85
N ALA A 338 -23.29 -35.93 -18.07
CA ALA A 338 -23.52 -37.27 -18.57
C ALA A 338 -22.82 -38.32 -17.68
N GLY A 339 -21.55 -38.09 -17.34
CA GLY A 339 -20.78 -38.94 -16.42
C GLY A 339 -21.36 -38.98 -15.01
N HIS A 340 -21.94 -37.88 -14.54
CA HIS A 340 -22.61 -37.81 -13.25
C HIS A 340 -23.86 -38.69 -13.21
N VAL A 341 -24.76 -38.56 -14.19
CA VAL A 341 -25.97 -39.41 -14.28
C VAL A 341 -25.58 -40.87 -14.45
N ALA A 342 -24.63 -41.16 -15.34
CA ALA A 342 -24.13 -42.51 -15.57
C ALA A 342 -23.53 -43.14 -14.31
N GLY A 343 -22.76 -42.37 -13.53
CA GLY A 343 -22.19 -42.83 -12.27
C GLY A 343 -23.23 -43.03 -11.16
N LEU A 344 -24.32 -42.25 -11.14
CA LEU A 344 -25.42 -42.45 -10.19
C LEU A 344 -26.25 -43.71 -10.48
N LEU A 345 -26.33 -44.12 -11.74
CA LEU A 345 -27.14 -45.24 -12.22
C LEU A 345 -26.32 -46.50 -12.53
N ASP A 346 -25.02 -46.48 -12.24
CA ASP A 346 -24.07 -47.59 -12.51
C ASP A 346 -24.13 -48.09 -13.97
N LEU A 347 -24.23 -47.15 -14.92
CA LEU A 347 -24.37 -47.43 -16.36
C LEU A 347 -23.05 -47.84 -17.02
N SER A 348 -23.12 -48.38 -18.24
CA SER A 348 -22.05 -49.12 -18.94
C SER A 348 -20.69 -48.41 -18.99
N MET A 349 -19.62 -49.22 -19.03
CA MET A 349 -18.24 -48.75 -19.18
C MET A 349 -18.04 -47.86 -20.42
N ASP A 350 -18.73 -48.17 -21.52
CA ASP A 350 -18.62 -47.40 -22.78
C ASP A 350 -18.97 -45.92 -22.60
N ILE A 351 -19.97 -45.60 -21.76
CA ILE A 351 -20.35 -44.22 -21.45
C ILE A 351 -19.22 -43.51 -20.68
N GLN A 352 -18.63 -44.19 -19.70
CA GLN A 352 -17.51 -43.64 -18.91
C GLN A 352 -16.26 -43.42 -19.77
N GLU A 353 -15.98 -44.33 -20.70
CA GLU A 353 -14.88 -44.18 -21.66
C GLU A 353 -15.08 -42.98 -22.59
N ARG A 354 -16.31 -42.77 -23.09
CA ARG A 354 -16.65 -41.58 -23.88
C ARG A 354 -16.47 -40.28 -23.09
N VAL A 355 -17.02 -40.21 -21.88
CA VAL A 355 -16.85 -39.05 -20.97
C VAL A 355 -15.36 -38.77 -20.76
N THR A 356 -14.58 -39.79 -20.41
CA THR A 356 -13.15 -39.67 -20.15
C THR A 356 -12.40 -39.19 -21.40
N SER A 357 -12.70 -39.76 -22.57
CA SER A 357 -12.10 -39.36 -23.85
C SER A 357 -12.36 -37.89 -24.18
N ILE A 358 -13.59 -37.40 -24.00
CA ILE A 358 -13.94 -35.99 -24.24
C ILE A 358 -13.17 -35.08 -23.28
N LEU A 359 -13.18 -35.38 -21.98
CA LEU A 359 -12.50 -34.57 -20.96
C LEU A 359 -10.97 -34.54 -21.20
N LEU A 360 -10.36 -35.66 -21.57
CA LEU A 360 -8.94 -35.73 -21.91
C LEU A 360 -8.58 -34.88 -23.13
N GLN A 361 -9.40 -34.91 -24.18
CA GLN A 361 -9.19 -34.09 -25.37
C GLN A 361 -9.29 -32.59 -25.05
N LEU A 362 -10.27 -32.19 -24.23
CA LEU A 362 -10.41 -30.80 -23.78
C LEU A 362 -9.23 -30.33 -22.93
N LEU A 363 -8.74 -31.18 -22.03
CA LEU A 363 -7.58 -30.89 -21.20
C LEU A 363 -6.29 -30.76 -22.01
N HIS A 364 -6.04 -31.70 -22.94
CA HIS A 364 -4.87 -31.64 -23.80
C HIS A 364 -4.90 -30.35 -24.64
N ARG A 365 -6.08 -30.04 -25.20
CA ARG A 365 -6.31 -28.77 -25.88
C ARG A 365 -6.03 -27.56 -24.99
N GLY A 366 -6.52 -27.55 -23.74
CA GLY A 366 -6.25 -26.48 -22.77
C GLY A 366 -4.77 -26.33 -22.44
N THR A 367 -4.04 -27.43 -22.36
CA THR A 367 -2.59 -27.46 -22.14
C THR A 367 -1.83 -26.82 -23.30
N GLU A 368 -2.15 -27.19 -24.55
CA GLU A 368 -1.59 -26.56 -25.74
C GLU A 368 -1.96 -25.08 -25.83
N LYS A 369 -3.20 -24.72 -25.47
CA LYS A 369 -3.68 -23.33 -25.41
C LYS A 369 -2.86 -22.51 -24.42
N ASN A 370 -2.58 -23.06 -23.24
CA ASN A 370 -1.75 -22.45 -22.21
C ASN A 370 -0.29 -22.35 -22.63
N ARG A 371 0.25 -23.36 -23.33
CA ARG A 371 1.60 -23.30 -23.89
C ARG A 371 1.70 -22.15 -24.91
N ILE A 372 0.76 -22.04 -25.83
CA ILE A 372 0.70 -20.95 -26.81
C ILE A 372 0.52 -19.59 -26.11
N LEU A 373 -0.31 -19.51 -25.05
CA LEU A 373 -0.48 -18.31 -24.24
C LEU A 373 0.84 -17.88 -23.61
N PHE A 374 1.57 -18.83 -23.01
CA PHE A 374 2.86 -18.58 -22.38
C PHE A 374 3.95 -18.23 -23.40
N ASP A 375 4.00 -18.91 -24.55
CA ASP A 375 4.95 -18.63 -25.63
C ASP A 375 4.74 -17.21 -26.20
N ARG A 376 3.47 -16.80 -26.37
CA ARG A 376 3.11 -15.46 -26.90
C ARG A 376 3.31 -14.33 -25.90
N TYR A 377 2.95 -14.53 -24.63
CA TYR A 377 2.82 -13.44 -23.65
C TYR A 377 3.69 -13.60 -22.40
N GLY A 378 4.30 -14.76 -22.15
CA GLY A 378 5.14 -15.04 -20.98
C GLY A 378 6.49 -14.31 -20.97
N ASN A 379 6.79 -13.52 -22.01
CA ASN A 379 7.94 -12.62 -22.04
C ASN A 379 7.61 -11.18 -21.60
N ASP A 380 6.36 -10.91 -21.23
CA ASP A 380 5.90 -9.58 -20.86
C ASP A 380 5.28 -9.59 -19.45
N ILE A 381 5.84 -8.76 -18.56
CA ILE A 381 5.44 -8.70 -17.15
C ILE A 381 3.98 -8.30 -16.94
N HIS A 382 3.39 -7.61 -17.91
CA HIS A 382 2.04 -7.05 -17.77
C HIS A 382 0.95 -8.13 -17.83
N TYR A 383 1.30 -9.37 -18.20
CA TYR A 383 0.34 -10.47 -18.32
C TYR A 383 0.48 -11.56 -17.23
N PHE A 384 1.53 -11.55 -16.40
CA PHE A 384 1.75 -12.64 -15.43
C PHE A 384 0.62 -12.80 -14.40
N ASN A 385 -0.01 -11.69 -13.99
CA ASN A 385 -1.16 -11.71 -13.09
C ASN A 385 -2.35 -12.54 -13.63
N VAL A 386 -2.41 -12.74 -14.95
CA VAL A 386 -3.45 -13.52 -15.64
C VAL A 386 -2.93 -14.90 -16.02
N ILE A 387 -1.73 -14.98 -16.60
CA ILE A 387 -1.16 -16.23 -17.14
C ILE A 387 -0.90 -17.24 -16.02
N ALA A 388 -0.30 -16.82 -14.90
CA ALA A 388 0.11 -17.76 -13.85
C ALA A 388 -1.08 -18.51 -13.21
N PRO A 389 -2.18 -17.85 -12.76
CA PRO A 389 -3.33 -18.57 -12.24
C PRO A 389 -4.00 -19.52 -13.25
N VAL A 390 -4.06 -19.14 -14.54
CA VAL A 390 -4.67 -19.98 -15.58
C VAL A 390 -3.86 -21.23 -15.83
N MET A 391 -2.54 -21.09 -16.02
CA MET A 391 -1.65 -22.23 -16.22
C MET A 391 -1.68 -23.20 -15.04
N LEU A 392 -1.58 -22.67 -13.82
CA LEU A 392 -1.68 -23.47 -12.59
C LEU A 392 -3.03 -24.17 -12.44
N GLY A 393 -4.12 -23.49 -12.79
CA GLY A 393 -5.47 -24.05 -12.73
C GLY A 393 -5.66 -25.23 -13.69
N THR A 394 -5.18 -25.12 -14.92
CA THR A 394 -5.24 -26.22 -15.89
C THR A 394 -4.34 -27.38 -15.48
N GLU A 395 -3.11 -27.12 -15.01
CA GLU A 395 -2.22 -28.17 -14.52
C GLU A 395 -2.84 -28.90 -13.32
N ARG A 396 -3.50 -28.14 -12.42
CA ARG A 396 -4.25 -28.74 -11.32
C ARG A 396 -5.37 -29.65 -11.84
N GLN A 397 -6.16 -29.20 -12.82
CA GLN A 397 -7.23 -30.01 -13.40
C GLN A 397 -6.72 -31.31 -14.06
N LEU A 398 -5.59 -31.28 -14.77
CA LEU A 398 -4.92 -32.47 -15.31
C LEU A 398 -4.59 -33.49 -14.23
N GLN A 399 -3.99 -32.99 -13.14
CA GLN A 399 -3.61 -33.82 -12.01
C GLN A 399 -4.84 -34.42 -11.32
N LEU A 400 -5.89 -33.61 -11.12
CA LEU A 400 -7.14 -34.08 -10.55
C LEU A 400 -7.71 -35.22 -11.39
N LEU A 401 -7.75 -35.09 -12.72
CA LEU A 401 -8.25 -36.11 -13.64
C LEU A 401 -7.30 -37.33 -13.79
N GLY A 402 -6.17 -37.36 -13.08
CA GLY A 402 -5.24 -38.49 -13.04
C GLY A 402 -4.33 -38.62 -14.27
N VAL A 403 -4.26 -37.56 -15.06
CA VAL A 403 -3.59 -37.45 -16.37
C VAL A 403 -2.20 -36.82 -16.26
N SER A 404 -1.79 -36.40 -15.06
CA SER A 404 -0.49 -35.74 -14.85
C SER A 404 0.64 -36.56 -15.47
N ASP A 405 1.32 -35.96 -16.44
CA ASP A 405 2.50 -36.53 -17.06
C ASP A 405 3.69 -36.23 -16.15
N GLU A 406 4.26 -37.28 -15.53
CA GLU A 406 5.45 -37.15 -14.67
C GLU A 406 6.68 -36.65 -15.48
N SER A 407 6.60 -36.56 -16.83
CA SER A 407 7.67 -36.08 -17.70
C SER A 407 7.62 -34.59 -18.09
N ASN A 408 6.52 -33.87 -17.81
CA ASN A 408 6.39 -32.46 -18.19
C ASN A 408 7.09 -31.56 -17.15
N PRO A 409 7.85 -30.51 -17.55
CA PRO A 409 8.45 -29.58 -16.59
C PRO A 409 7.36 -28.97 -15.70
N ASP A 410 7.59 -28.97 -14.39
CA ASP A 410 6.66 -28.39 -13.42
C ASP A 410 6.29 -26.95 -13.80
N ALA A 411 5.02 -26.73 -14.10
CA ALA A 411 4.48 -25.44 -14.51
C ALA A 411 4.77 -24.35 -13.48
N ALA A 412 4.76 -24.67 -12.17
CA ALA A 412 5.06 -23.70 -11.12
C ALA A 412 6.52 -23.25 -11.17
N SER A 413 7.46 -24.19 -11.32
CA SER A 413 8.88 -23.90 -11.47
C SER A 413 9.19 -23.12 -12.76
N LEU A 414 8.57 -23.49 -13.89
CA LEU A 414 8.67 -22.76 -15.15
C LEU A 414 8.20 -21.31 -15.01
N LEU A 415 7.01 -21.13 -14.40
CA LEU A 415 6.44 -19.81 -14.14
C LEU A 415 7.36 -18.99 -13.22
N ALA A 416 7.84 -19.56 -12.11
CA ALA A 416 8.70 -18.85 -11.17
C ALA A 416 10.00 -18.37 -11.84
N GLY A 417 10.68 -19.26 -12.56
CA GLY A 417 11.93 -18.93 -13.26
C GLY A 417 11.71 -17.86 -14.34
N LYS A 418 10.66 -18.02 -15.15
CA LYS A 418 10.33 -17.06 -16.20
C LYS A 418 9.94 -15.71 -15.62
N MET A 419 8.99 -15.69 -14.69
CA MET A 419 8.50 -14.47 -14.04
C MET A 419 9.65 -13.70 -13.40
N TYR A 420 10.54 -14.37 -12.64
CA TYR A 420 11.70 -13.70 -12.06
C TYR A 420 12.63 -13.10 -13.11
N SER A 421 12.99 -13.87 -14.15
CA SER A 421 13.91 -13.41 -15.20
C SER A 421 13.37 -12.20 -15.97
N VAL A 422 12.10 -12.25 -16.38
CA VAL A 422 11.44 -11.18 -17.13
C VAL A 422 11.23 -9.97 -16.23
N TYR A 423 10.83 -10.17 -14.99
CA TYR A 423 10.65 -9.10 -14.02
C TYR A 423 11.95 -8.38 -13.68
N LYS A 424 13.02 -9.11 -13.36
CA LYS A 424 14.32 -8.49 -13.04
C LYS A 424 14.88 -7.72 -14.23
N LYS A 425 14.82 -8.30 -15.44
CA LYS A 425 15.19 -7.58 -16.67
C LYS A 425 14.40 -6.28 -16.81
N HIS A 426 13.07 -6.35 -16.66
CA HIS A 426 12.23 -5.15 -16.76
C HIS A 426 12.54 -4.13 -15.66
N TYR A 427 12.75 -4.56 -14.42
CA TYR A 427 13.14 -3.70 -13.31
C TYR A 427 14.45 -2.96 -13.60
N ASP A 428 15.47 -3.68 -14.08
CA ASP A 428 16.77 -3.10 -14.43
C ASP A 428 16.64 -2.11 -15.60
N GLU A 429 15.81 -2.42 -16.60
CA GLU A 429 15.45 -1.48 -17.67
C GLU A 429 14.77 -0.22 -17.13
N GLN A 430 13.84 -0.34 -16.17
CA GLN A 430 13.16 0.81 -15.56
C GLN A 430 14.10 1.63 -14.67
N VAL A 431 15.03 0.99 -13.95
CA VAL A 431 16.09 1.65 -13.18
C VAL A 431 17.03 2.43 -14.11
N ALA A 432 17.46 1.81 -15.21
CA ALA A 432 18.31 2.45 -16.21
C ALA A 432 17.58 3.63 -16.91
N ALA A 433 16.30 3.46 -17.21
CA ALA A 433 15.43 4.48 -17.78
C ALA A 433 14.98 5.55 -16.77
N LYS A 434 15.39 5.45 -15.49
CA LYS A 434 15.01 6.39 -14.42
C LYS A 434 13.51 6.54 -14.21
N ASN A 435 12.73 5.48 -14.47
CA ASN A 435 11.28 5.51 -14.31
C ASN A 435 10.90 5.46 -12.82
N HIS A 436 10.91 6.63 -12.18
CA HIS A 436 10.66 6.80 -10.75
C HIS A 436 9.28 6.29 -10.32
N ASP A 437 8.27 6.45 -11.18
CA ASP A 437 6.91 5.93 -10.93
C ASP A 437 6.88 4.41 -10.74
N PHE A 438 7.64 3.68 -11.56
CA PHE A 438 7.71 2.22 -11.45
C PHE A 438 8.65 1.78 -10.33
N VAL A 439 9.87 2.34 -10.27
CA VAL A 439 10.93 1.86 -9.37
C VAL A 439 10.62 2.17 -7.91
N LEU A 440 9.84 3.21 -7.62
CA LEU A 440 9.42 3.57 -6.27
C LEU A 440 8.06 2.94 -5.87
N ASP A 441 7.44 2.14 -6.74
CA ASP A 441 6.19 1.41 -6.47
C ASP A 441 6.43 0.15 -5.63
N MET A 442 6.73 0.37 -4.34
CA MET A 442 7.01 -0.69 -3.38
C MET A 442 5.89 -1.75 -3.29
N PRO A 443 4.58 -1.41 -3.23
CA PRO A 443 3.52 -2.42 -3.21
C PRO A 443 3.58 -3.40 -4.37
N ARG A 444 3.86 -2.93 -5.58
CA ARG A 444 4.00 -3.78 -6.76
C ARG A 444 5.15 -4.78 -6.62
N HIS A 445 6.31 -4.30 -6.18
CA HIS A 445 7.50 -5.14 -6.03
C HIS A 445 7.29 -6.24 -4.97
N LEU A 446 6.70 -5.88 -3.83
CA LEU A 446 6.37 -6.84 -2.77
C LEU A 446 5.28 -7.83 -3.21
N GLY A 447 4.36 -7.40 -4.08
CA GLY A 447 3.37 -8.28 -4.73
C GLY A 447 4.02 -9.33 -5.62
N VAL A 448 5.01 -8.93 -6.43
CA VAL A 448 5.77 -9.87 -7.28
C VAL A 448 6.58 -10.86 -6.44
N GLU A 449 7.24 -10.40 -5.38
CA GLU A 449 7.92 -11.29 -4.44
C GLU A 449 6.95 -12.32 -3.83
N ARG A 450 5.74 -11.88 -3.45
CA ARG A 450 4.72 -12.80 -2.93
C ARG A 450 4.28 -13.84 -3.94
N GLN A 451 4.11 -13.47 -5.20
CA GLN A 451 3.79 -14.43 -6.27
C GLN A 451 4.90 -15.47 -6.44
N LEU A 452 6.17 -15.02 -6.47
CA LEU A 452 7.32 -15.92 -6.56
C LEU A 452 7.40 -16.86 -5.35
N GLN A 453 7.14 -16.38 -4.13
CA GLN A 453 7.06 -17.21 -2.94
C GLN A 453 5.97 -18.28 -3.08
N LEU A 454 4.76 -17.90 -3.53
CA LEU A 454 3.66 -18.84 -3.73
C LEU A 454 4.08 -19.95 -4.71
N LEU A 455 4.71 -19.59 -5.83
CA LEU A 455 5.26 -20.50 -6.83
C LEU A 455 6.47 -21.33 -6.37
N GLY A 456 7.00 -21.05 -5.17
CA GLY A 456 8.06 -21.82 -4.55
C GLY A 456 9.47 -21.35 -4.77
N SER A 457 9.64 -20.12 -5.25
CA SER A 457 10.90 -19.42 -5.12
C SER A 457 11.23 -19.20 -3.65
N GLU A 458 12.41 -19.66 -3.24
CA GLU A 458 12.99 -19.35 -1.93
C GLU A 458 13.66 -17.97 -1.88
N LYS A 459 13.72 -17.26 -3.03
CA LYS A 459 14.31 -15.91 -3.06
C LYS A 459 13.55 -15.01 -2.10
N VAL A 460 14.26 -14.65 -1.04
CA VAL A 460 13.77 -13.91 0.11
C VAL A 460 13.66 -12.45 -0.27
N PHE A 461 12.56 -11.83 0.16
CA PHE A 461 12.45 -10.39 0.37
C PHE A 461 13.80 -9.78 0.76
N GLY A 462 14.35 -8.90 -0.07
CA GLY A 462 15.66 -8.29 0.22
C GLY A 462 16.29 -7.60 -0.97
N ASP A 463 16.47 -8.31 -2.09
CA ASP A 463 17.24 -7.77 -3.22
C ASP A 463 16.53 -6.57 -3.86
N ILE A 464 15.28 -6.74 -4.30
CA ILE A 464 14.52 -5.66 -4.97
C ILE A 464 14.19 -4.53 -4.00
N PHE A 465 13.83 -4.86 -2.75
CA PHE A 465 13.56 -3.85 -1.73
C PHE A 465 14.84 -3.04 -1.39
N GLY A 466 15.98 -3.71 -1.24
CA GLY A 466 17.27 -3.08 -1.02
C GLY A 466 17.71 -2.20 -2.20
N ASP A 467 17.48 -2.67 -3.43
CA ASP A 467 17.69 -1.93 -4.66
C ASP A 467 16.80 -0.67 -4.69
N LEU A 468 15.51 -0.79 -4.38
CA LEU A 468 14.58 0.35 -4.29
C LEU A 468 15.03 1.37 -3.25
N MET A 469 15.41 0.93 -2.05
CA MET A 469 15.85 1.83 -0.98
C MET A 469 17.15 2.54 -1.35
N SER A 470 18.06 1.86 -2.05
CA SER A 470 19.30 2.44 -2.56
C SER A 470 19.04 3.39 -3.73
N TYR A 471 18.04 3.08 -4.56
CA TYR A 471 17.55 3.94 -5.64
C TYR A 471 16.91 5.23 -5.09
N ASN A 472 16.20 5.16 -3.97
CA ASN A 472 15.44 6.27 -3.38
C ASN A 472 16.32 7.31 -2.67
N ARG A 473 17.24 7.93 -3.41
CA ARG A 473 18.17 8.96 -2.91
C ARG A 473 18.36 10.07 -3.95
N PHE A 474 18.11 11.30 -3.54
CA PHE A 474 18.12 12.48 -4.39
C PHE A 474 18.96 13.59 -3.75
N ALA A 475 19.90 14.17 -4.49
CA ALA A 475 20.61 15.37 -4.07
C ALA A 475 19.70 16.59 -4.30
N LEU A 476 19.48 17.38 -3.25
CA LEU A 476 18.77 18.64 -3.27
C LEU A 476 19.77 19.78 -3.10
N THR A 477 19.76 20.72 -4.05
CA THR A 477 20.50 21.97 -3.97
C THR A 477 19.57 23.14 -4.26
N MET A 478 19.81 24.24 -3.57
CA MET A 478 19.09 25.48 -3.71
C MET A 478 20.05 26.65 -3.79
N GLU A 479 19.76 27.61 -4.66
CA GLU A 479 20.45 28.88 -4.76
C GLU A 479 19.43 30.02 -4.72
N ILE A 480 19.81 31.13 -4.09
CA ILE A 480 18.99 32.32 -3.93
C ILE A 480 19.85 33.52 -4.31
N ASP A 481 19.38 34.34 -5.24
CA ASP A 481 20.03 35.58 -5.66
C ASP A 481 18.97 36.69 -5.76
N PHE A 482 19.13 37.75 -4.98
CA PHE A 482 18.14 38.80 -4.86
C PHE A 482 18.71 40.21 -5.00
N VAL A 483 17.87 41.12 -5.51
CA VAL A 483 18.03 42.56 -5.49
C VAL A 483 16.75 43.19 -4.96
N TRP A 484 16.85 43.76 -3.77
CA TRP A 484 15.81 44.56 -3.12
C TRP A 484 16.15 46.04 -3.28
N GLN A 485 15.17 46.87 -3.60
CA GLN A 485 15.34 48.30 -3.84
C GLN A 485 14.20 49.07 -3.16
N GLN A 486 14.50 50.22 -2.58
CA GLN A 486 13.52 51.19 -2.11
C GLN A 486 13.87 52.55 -2.68
N ASP A 487 12.91 53.12 -3.41
CA ASP A 487 12.98 54.48 -3.91
C ASP A 487 12.21 55.42 -2.96
N GLY A 488 12.44 56.72 -3.10
CA GLY A 488 11.79 57.78 -2.35
C GLY A 488 11.98 59.09 -3.09
N ASP A 489 10.89 59.78 -3.41
CA ASP A 489 10.88 60.99 -4.25
C ASP A 489 11.53 60.75 -5.63
N GLY A 490 11.35 59.54 -6.18
CA GLY A 490 11.94 59.14 -7.46
C GLY A 490 13.46 58.93 -7.44
N LYS A 491 14.10 58.97 -6.26
CA LYS A 491 15.52 58.69 -6.07
C LYS A 491 15.72 57.39 -5.29
N LEU A 492 16.76 56.63 -5.63
CA LEU A 492 17.16 55.44 -4.88
C LEU A 492 17.51 55.81 -3.44
N GLN A 493 16.77 55.31 -2.46
CA GLN A 493 17.06 55.52 -1.04
C GLN A 493 17.90 54.37 -0.48
N ARG A 494 17.52 53.13 -0.80
CA ARG A 494 18.19 51.92 -0.32
C ARG A 494 18.19 50.83 -1.37
N ARG A 495 19.27 50.08 -1.44
CA ARG A 495 19.37 48.86 -2.25
C ARG A 495 20.04 47.78 -1.41
N ALA A 496 19.60 46.54 -1.53
CA ALA A 496 20.29 45.38 -0.96
C ALA A 496 20.40 44.31 -2.03
N THR A 497 21.58 43.74 -2.17
CA THR A 497 21.86 42.59 -3.05
C THR A 497 22.43 41.47 -2.21
N GLY A 498 22.14 40.22 -2.55
CA GLY A 498 22.73 39.08 -1.88
C GLY A 498 22.58 37.79 -2.66
N SER A 499 23.52 36.87 -2.45
CA SER A 499 23.51 35.53 -3.01
C SER A 499 23.81 34.49 -1.93
N MET A 500 23.07 33.39 -1.94
CA MET A 500 23.22 32.25 -1.04
C MET A 500 23.04 30.94 -1.80
N GLU A 501 23.74 29.90 -1.38
CA GLU A 501 23.67 28.56 -1.97
C GLU A 501 23.66 27.50 -0.88
N THR A 502 23.19 26.29 -1.19
CA THR A 502 23.30 25.18 -0.24
C THR A 502 24.78 24.88 0.00
N LYS A 503 25.20 24.88 1.28
CA LYS A 503 26.61 24.73 1.68
C LYS A 503 27.23 23.42 1.16
N GLU A 504 26.45 22.36 1.22
CA GLU A 504 26.83 21.02 0.80
C GLU A 504 25.65 20.30 0.17
N LYS A 505 25.90 19.27 -0.62
CA LYS A 505 24.81 18.46 -1.20
C LYS A 505 24.03 17.80 -0.07
N ILE A 506 22.75 18.15 0.05
CA ILE A 506 21.84 17.48 0.98
C ILE A 506 21.12 16.37 0.25
N TYR A 507 21.13 15.19 0.86
CA TYR A 507 20.42 14.05 0.31
C TYR A 507 19.03 13.97 0.93
N VAL A 508 18.03 13.73 0.09
CA VAL A 508 16.64 13.49 0.47
C VAL A 508 16.18 12.15 -0.11
N TRP A 509 15.11 11.61 0.46
CA TRP A 509 14.39 10.43 -0.05
C TRP A 509 12.92 10.79 -0.22
N LEU A 510 12.26 10.06 -1.12
CA LEU A 510 10.86 10.20 -1.43
C LEU A 510 10.04 9.17 -0.65
N TYR A 511 9.07 9.61 0.12
CA TYR A 511 8.14 8.73 0.82
C TYR A 511 6.71 8.98 0.36
N PRO A 512 5.83 7.97 0.40
CA PRO A 512 4.47 8.12 -0.09
C PRO A 512 3.62 9.05 0.79
N ASP A 513 2.87 9.93 0.14
CA ASP A 513 1.75 10.70 0.69
C ASP A 513 0.55 10.52 -0.25
N SER A 514 -0.27 9.50 0.02
CA SER A 514 -1.35 9.07 -0.88
C SER A 514 -0.78 8.72 -2.27
N CYS A 515 -1.24 9.39 -3.32
CA CYS A 515 -0.79 9.21 -4.70
C CYS A 515 0.29 10.22 -5.13
N ARG A 516 1.06 10.72 -4.17
CA ARG A 516 2.17 11.64 -4.37
C ARG A 516 3.34 11.22 -3.51
N TYR A 517 4.49 11.79 -3.77
CA TYR A 517 5.69 11.66 -2.97
C TYR A 517 5.96 12.94 -2.20
N ARG A 518 6.52 12.80 -1.00
CA ARG A 518 7.07 13.89 -0.22
C ARG A 518 8.55 13.68 0.02
N ILE A 519 9.29 14.77 0.16
CA ILE A 519 10.71 14.70 0.48
C ILE A 519 10.92 14.67 1.99
N MET A 520 11.95 13.95 2.40
CA MET A 520 12.51 14.00 3.74
C MET A 520 14.03 13.93 3.64
N ALA A 521 14.75 14.55 4.58
CA ALA A 521 16.20 14.39 4.62
C ALA A 521 16.58 12.91 4.77
N HIS A 522 17.59 12.51 4.02
CA HIS A 522 18.06 11.14 3.99
C HIS A 522 18.78 10.81 5.30
N GLY A 523 18.43 9.70 5.92
CA GLY A 523 19.04 9.26 7.18
C GLY A 523 18.40 9.82 8.45
N THR A 524 17.44 10.75 8.34
CA THR A 524 16.64 11.27 9.46
C THR A 524 16.13 10.14 10.35
N ASP A 525 16.27 10.27 11.66
CA ASP A 525 15.58 9.40 12.61
C ASP A 525 14.31 10.09 13.09
N LEU A 526 13.14 9.62 12.64
CA LEU A 526 11.87 10.20 13.08
C LEU A 526 11.63 9.99 14.58
N ASN A 527 12.26 8.98 15.16
CA ASN A 527 12.23 8.72 16.59
C ASN A 527 13.28 9.52 17.37
N ASN A 528 14.25 10.17 16.72
CA ASN A 528 15.28 10.95 17.41
C ASN A 528 15.66 12.18 16.58
N LYS A 529 14.65 12.91 16.09
CA LYS A 529 14.88 14.05 15.18
C LYS A 529 15.75 15.10 15.86
N LYS A 530 16.84 15.46 15.21
CA LYS A 530 17.67 16.62 15.55
C LYS A 530 17.27 17.80 14.67
N PHE A 531 17.58 19.02 15.10
CA PHE A 531 17.35 20.23 14.31
C PHE A 531 18.00 20.17 12.91
N GLY A 532 19.19 19.53 12.81
CA GLY A 532 19.86 19.27 11.54
C GLY A 532 19.05 18.40 10.57
N ASP A 533 18.19 17.51 11.06
CA ASP A 533 17.41 16.59 10.22
C ASP A 533 16.24 17.26 9.50
N ILE A 534 15.93 18.51 9.85
CA ILE A 534 14.82 19.30 9.29
C ILE A 534 15.29 20.61 8.67
N THR A 535 16.61 20.77 8.51
CA THR A 535 17.21 21.99 7.99
C THR A 535 18.08 21.75 6.75
N LEU A 536 18.27 22.83 5.99
CA LEU A 536 19.06 22.93 4.79
C LEU A 536 20.14 24.00 5.06
N PRO A 537 21.41 23.63 5.28
CA PRO A 537 22.47 24.59 5.52
C PRO A 537 22.77 25.37 4.24
N MET A 538 22.67 26.70 4.33
CA MET A 538 22.93 27.63 3.26
C MET A 538 24.14 28.48 3.61
N LYS A 539 25.06 28.62 2.66
CA LYS A 539 26.23 29.49 2.73
C LYS A 539 25.89 30.81 2.04
N VAL A 540 26.31 31.92 2.64
CA VAL A 540 26.22 33.25 2.00
C VAL A 540 27.45 33.48 1.15
N ASN A 541 27.25 33.73 -0.14
CA ASN A 541 28.32 34.00 -1.08
C ASN A 541 28.75 35.47 -1.04
N GLY A 542 27.83 36.37 -0.69
CA GLY A 542 28.11 37.79 -0.52
C GLY A 542 26.86 38.64 -0.68
N GLY A 543 27.04 39.95 -0.52
CA GLY A 543 25.96 40.93 -0.69
C GLY A 543 26.44 42.35 -0.44
N ILE A 544 25.73 43.32 -1.00
CA ILE A 544 26.02 44.74 -0.85
C ILE A 544 24.72 45.47 -0.51
N LYS A 545 24.75 46.30 0.53
CA LYS A 545 23.69 47.25 0.83
C LYS A 545 24.16 48.66 0.47
N THR A 546 23.41 49.32 -0.40
CA THR A 546 23.60 50.72 -0.76
C THR A 546 22.59 51.56 0.04
N VAL A 547 23.05 52.64 0.67
CA VAL A 547 22.19 53.58 1.39
C VAL A 547 22.52 55.01 0.96
N ARG A 548 21.50 55.84 0.75
CA ARG A 548 21.65 57.28 0.57
C ARG A 548 21.88 57.95 1.92
N GLU A 549 23.02 58.61 2.09
CA GLU A 549 23.36 59.36 3.31
C GLU A 549 22.81 60.80 3.27
N GLN A 550 22.92 61.53 4.39
CA GLN A 550 22.37 62.89 4.56
C GLN A 550 22.89 63.91 3.53
N ASN A 551 24.01 63.63 2.86
CA ASN A 551 24.63 64.46 1.83
C ASN A 551 24.24 64.07 0.39
N ASP A 552 23.17 63.29 0.20
CA ASP A 552 22.69 62.76 -1.09
C ASP A 552 23.68 61.80 -1.79
N GLN A 553 24.76 61.37 -1.11
CA GLN A 553 25.69 60.38 -1.63
C GLN A 553 25.21 58.95 -1.33
N LEU A 554 25.34 58.06 -2.32
CA LEU A 554 25.12 56.63 -2.14
C LEU A 554 26.41 56.01 -1.60
N LYS A 555 26.27 55.23 -0.52
CA LYS A 555 27.38 54.48 0.06
C LYS A 555 27.06 53.01 0.13
N ASP A 556 28.00 52.22 -0.34
CA ASP A 556 27.94 50.77 -0.34
C ASP A 556 28.59 50.21 0.91
N TYR A 557 27.91 49.22 1.47
CA TYR A 557 28.33 48.50 2.65
C TYR A 557 28.29 47.00 2.35
N PRO A 558 29.44 46.30 2.39
CA PRO A 558 29.48 44.87 2.13
C PRO A 558 28.79 44.09 3.26
N TYR A 559 28.37 42.87 2.96
CA TYR A 559 27.82 41.94 3.92
C TYR A 559 28.80 41.65 5.08
N THR A 560 28.32 41.72 6.32
CA THR A 560 29.09 41.48 7.55
C THR A 560 28.38 40.52 8.52
N GLY A 561 27.30 39.87 8.09
CA GLY A 561 26.55 38.91 8.90
C GLY A 561 27.18 37.51 8.97
N ALA A 562 26.40 36.54 9.45
CA ALA A 562 26.84 35.15 9.56
C ALA A 562 27.12 34.51 8.18
N PRO A 563 28.26 33.82 7.99
CA PRO A 563 28.59 33.21 6.70
C PRO A 563 27.64 32.07 6.31
N GLU A 564 26.84 31.55 7.26
CA GLU A 564 25.97 30.41 7.09
C GLU A 564 24.64 30.60 7.83
N TYR A 565 23.58 30.06 7.25
CA TYR A 565 22.24 30.02 7.81
C TYR A 565 21.65 28.62 7.66
N SER A 566 20.88 28.17 8.64
CA SER A 566 20.11 26.93 8.52
C SER A 566 18.70 27.27 8.06
N PHE A 567 18.34 26.86 6.84
CA PHE A 567 16.99 27.01 6.32
C PHE A 567 16.17 25.82 6.74
N ARG A 568 14.85 25.91 6.72
CA ARG A 568 14.03 24.71 6.86
C ARG A 568 14.06 23.90 5.57
N LEU A 569 14.12 22.58 5.68
CA LEU A 569 13.94 21.72 4.50
C LEU A 569 12.57 22.02 3.85
N PRO A 570 12.51 22.27 2.53
CA PRO A 570 11.25 22.60 1.86
C PRO A 570 10.23 21.47 1.95
N ASP A 571 8.94 21.82 2.06
CA ASP A 571 7.87 20.83 1.89
C ASP A 571 7.59 20.67 0.40
N CYS A 572 8.09 19.58 -0.17
CA CYS A 572 7.94 19.26 -1.58
C CYS A 572 6.95 18.11 -1.76
N LYS A 573 5.99 18.28 -2.68
CA LYS A 573 5.09 17.24 -3.17
C LYS A 573 5.37 16.99 -4.64
N ILE A 574 5.73 15.75 -4.96
CA ILE A 574 6.04 15.30 -6.32
C ILE A 574 5.00 14.28 -6.77
N ASN A 575 4.56 14.39 -8.01
CA ASN A 575 3.55 13.57 -8.63
C ASN A 575 4.04 13.13 -10.01
N PHE A 576 4.43 11.86 -10.12
CA PHE A 576 4.88 11.30 -11.40
C PHE A 576 3.72 10.89 -12.33
N CYS A 577 2.46 11.13 -11.93
CA CYS A 577 1.26 10.67 -12.64
C CYS A 577 0.55 11.74 -13.46
N ASP A 578 1.23 12.83 -13.82
CA ASP A 578 0.73 13.93 -14.67
C ASP A 578 -0.58 14.62 -14.22
N ASN A 579 -1.09 14.30 -13.02
CA ASN A 579 -2.36 14.82 -12.48
C ASN A 579 -2.26 16.24 -11.86
N GLY A 580 -1.39 17.08 -12.42
CA GLY A 580 -1.17 18.47 -12.00
C GLY A 580 0.27 18.76 -11.55
N PRO A 581 0.61 20.05 -11.36
CA PRO A 581 1.97 20.47 -11.10
C PRO A 581 2.44 20.02 -9.72
N ASP A 582 3.73 19.75 -9.64
CA ASP A 582 4.42 19.56 -8.37
C ASP A 582 4.51 20.87 -7.62
N THR A 583 4.59 20.74 -6.30
CA THR A 583 4.63 21.90 -5.43
C THR A 583 5.80 21.82 -4.49
N LEU A 584 6.47 22.95 -4.32
CA LEU A 584 7.45 23.16 -3.28
C LEU A 584 7.04 24.40 -2.48
N PHE A 585 6.98 24.23 -1.16
CA PHE A 585 6.69 25.32 -0.24
C PHE A 585 7.95 25.67 0.53
N LEU A 586 8.38 26.92 0.37
CA LEU A 586 9.43 27.53 1.17
C LEU A 586 8.79 28.29 2.31
N ALA A 587 9.09 27.85 3.54
CA ALA A 587 8.84 28.65 4.73
C ALA A 587 9.87 29.79 4.82
N LEU A 588 9.58 30.78 5.67
CA LEU A 588 10.53 31.86 6.00
C LEU A 588 11.91 31.29 6.33
N ILE A 589 12.94 32.07 6.02
CA ILE A 589 14.29 31.76 6.43
C ILE A 589 14.40 32.00 7.93
N GLY A 590 14.04 30.98 8.70
CA GLY A 590 14.25 30.94 10.13
C GLY A 590 15.72 30.68 10.39
N GLY A 591 16.54 31.72 10.51
CA GLY A 591 17.74 31.60 11.33
C GLY A 591 17.35 31.17 12.75
N ASN A 592 18.31 30.64 13.51
CA ASN A 592 18.20 30.46 14.97
C ASN A 592 17.31 31.57 15.55
N GLU A 593 16.25 31.26 16.30
CA GLU A 593 15.23 32.24 16.71
C GLU A 593 15.85 33.45 17.42
N GLU A 594 17.02 33.30 18.04
CA GLU A 594 17.83 34.40 18.56
C GLU A 594 18.35 35.36 17.48
N VAL A 595 18.74 34.85 16.31
CA VAL A 595 19.17 35.62 15.13
C VAL A 595 17.97 36.29 14.47
N ALA A 596 16.81 35.63 14.39
CA ALA A 596 15.58 36.27 13.87
C ALA A 596 15.06 37.36 14.82
N ALA A 597 15.08 37.12 16.13
CA ALA A 597 14.73 38.09 17.16
C ALA A 597 15.74 39.25 17.23
N ARG A 598 17.04 38.97 17.04
CA ARG A 598 18.06 40.01 16.83
C ARG A 598 17.81 40.77 15.55
N ALA A 599 17.57 40.13 14.41
CA ALA A 599 17.30 40.83 13.15
C ALA A 599 16.05 41.73 13.24
N GLN A 600 14.99 41.32 13.94
CA GLN A 600 13.82 42.17 14.20
C GLN A 600 14.09 43.31 15.20
N GLY A 601 14.79 43.05 16.30
CA GLY A 601 15.19 44.08 17.26
C GLY A 601 16.23 45.05 16.66
N ASP A 602 17.08 44.53 15.79
CA ASP A 602 18.09 45.26 15.05
C ASP A 602 17.43 46.03 13.91
N MET A 603 16.33 45.60 13.27
CA MET A 603 15.62 46.44 12.29
C MET A 603 15.18 47.80 12.85
N GLN A 604 14.91 47.89 14.16
CA GLN A 604 14.63 49.15 14.85
C GLN A 604 15.92 49.92 15.24
N ASN A 605 17.06 49.25 15.41
CA ASN A 605 18.37 49.83 15.77
C ASN A 605 19.34 50.01 14.56
N ILE A 606 19.01 49.46 13.37
CA ILE A 606 19.83 49.35 12.15
C ILE A 606 19.99 50.69 11.43
N ALA A 607 19.31 51.73 11.87
CA ALA A 607 19.68 53.09 11.48
C ALA A 607 21.09 53.48 11.96
N LYS A 608 21.73 52.73 12.88
CA LYS A 608 23.06 53.08 13.42
C LYS A 608 24.11 51.95 13.55
N ALA A 609 23.81 50.67 13.33
CA ALA A 609 24.80 49.60 13.50
C ALA A 609 25.21 48.93 12.17
N TYR A 610 26.53 48.86 11.95
CA TYR A 610 27.26 48.40 10.77
C TYR A 610 27.21 46.86 10.53
N THR A 611 26.12 46.19 10.94
CA THR A 611 25.91 44.75 10.70
C THR A 611 24.75 44.56 9.74
N ILE A 612 25.05 44.24 8.49
CA ILE A 612 24.01 44.09 7.47
C ILE A 612 23.63 42.62 7.38
N ASP A 613 22.61 42.25 8.15
CA ASP A 613 21.97 40.96 7.97
C ASP A 613 21.13 40.98 6.69
N MET A 614 21.51 40.16 5.70
CA MET A 614 20.84 40.04 4.41
C MET A 614 19.61 39.13 4.48
N LEU A 615 19.45 38.38 5.57
CA LEU A 615 18.36 37.41 5.75
C LEU A 615 16.98 38.08 5.65
N GLY A 616 16.86 39.28 6.19
CA GLY A 616 15.62 40.06 6.14
C GLY A 616 15.23 40.41 4.70
N PHE A 617 16.19 40.85 3.88
CA PHE A 617 15.97 41.17 2.47
C PHE A 617 15.72 39.92 1.61
N ALA A 618 16.50 38.85 1.84
CA ALA A 618 16.29 37.57 1.17
C ALA A 618 14.90 36.99 1.46
N SER A 619 14.45 37.06 2.73
CA SER A 619 13.11 36.68 3.12
C SER A 619 12.07 37.51 2.39
N GLN A 620 12.24 38.84 2.30
CA GLN A 620 11.33 39.70 1.53
C GLN A 620 11.30 39.39 0.05
N ALA A 621 12.36 38.84 -0.56
CA ALA A 621 12.32 38.36 -1.95
C ALA A 621 11.46 37.10 -2.10
N LEU A 622 11.33 36.26 -1.07
CA LEU A 622 10.57 35.00 -1.12
C LEU A 622 9.07 35.15 -0.78
N ILE A 623 8.64 36.29 -0.23
CA ILE A 623 7.33 36.45 0.42
C ILE A 623 6.31 37.27 -0.39
N ASN A 624 5.12 36.74 -0.70
CA ASN A 624 4.00 37.59 -1.13
C ASN A 624 3.35 38.31 0.07
N GLU A 625 3.04 39.60 -0.08
CA GLU A 625 2.39 40.39 0.96
C GLU A 625 0.88 40.17 0.96
N ASP A 626 0.37 39.55 2.02
CA ASP A 626 -0.95 39.87 2.57
C ASP A 626 -0.89 39.68 4.09
N ALA A 627 -1.23 40.73 4.83
CA ALA A 627 -0.99 40.84 6.26
C ALA A 627 -2.22 41.36 6.99
N ALA A 628 -3.25 40.53 7.07
CA ALA A 628 -4.32 40.69 8.05
C ALA A 628 -4.66 39.30 8.63
N GLY A 629 -4.49 39.13 9.95
CA GLY A 629 -4.98 37.94 10.68
C GLY A 629 -3.95 37.04 11.40
N MET A 630 -2.65 37.35 11.38
CA MET A 630 -1.60 36.45 11.91
C MET A 630 -1.75 36.07 13.40
N MET A 631 -2.17 36.98 14.28
CA MET A 631 -2.26 36.68 15.71
C MET A 631 -3.37 35.69 16.04
N GLN A 632 -4.55 35.83 15.42
CA GLN A 632 -5.68 34.94 15.67
C GLN A 632 -5.43 33.54 15.09
N GLY A 633 -4.93 33.46 13.86
CA GLY A 633 -4.59 32.17 13.24
C GLY A 633 -3.51 31.40 13.99
N THR A 634 -2.56 32.09 14.63
CA THR A 634 -1.49 31.44 15.41
C THR A 634 -2.03 30.86 16.72
N GLN A 635 -2.91 31.59 17.42
CA GLN A 635 -3.57 31.08 18.62
C GLN A 635 -4.48 29.89 18.29
N ASP A 636 -5.24 29.96 17.19
CA ASP A 636 -6.11 28.88 16.75
C ASP A 636 -5.31 27.62 16.36
N ALA A 637 -4.22 27.78 15.59
CA ALA A 637 -3.33 26.67 15.24
C ALA A 637 -2.66 26.06 16.50
N GLY A 638 -2.24 26.91 17.44
CA GLY A 638 -1.72 26.46 18.74
C GLY A 638 -2.74 25.66 19.54
N ASN A 639 -3.99 26.10 19.59
CA ASN A 639 -5.07 25.37 20.26
C ASN A 639 -5.40 24.05 19.54
N GLN A 640 -5.39 24.02 18.21
CA GLN A 640 -5.58 22.80 17.43
C GLN A 640 -4.47 21.77 17.67
N ILE A 641 -3.21 22.20 17.70
CA ILE A 641 -2.06 21.36 18.08
C ILE A 641 -2.32 20.68 19.43
N LEU A 642 -2.74 21.44 20.44
CA LEU A 642 -2.93 20.91 21.79
C LEU A 642 -4.12 19.95 21.85
N ASN A 643 -5.20 20.25 21.15
CA ASN A 643 -6.35 19.36 21.03
C ASN A 643 -5.96 18.05 20.34
N THR A 644 -5.16 18.12 19.28
CA THR A 644 -4.60 16.97 18.57
C THR A 644 -3.72 16.12 19.49
N ILE A 645 -2.76 16.73 20.21
CA ILE A 645 -1.90 16.02 21.17
C ILE A 645 -2.75 15.35 22.25
N SER A 646 -3.71 16.08 22.83
CA SER A 646 -4.64 15.53 23.83
C SER A 646 -5.46 14.38 23.26
N GLY A 647 -5.88 14.46 21.99
CA GLY A 647 -6.60 13.38 21.31
C GLY A 647 -5.75 12.12 21.17
N PHE A 648 -4.50 12.24 20.74
CA PHE A 648 -3.55 11.10 20.67
C PHE A 648 -3.26 10.50 22.04
N MET A 649 -3.16 11.32 23.09
CA MET A 649 -2.97 10.84 24.46
C MET A 649 -4.17 10.05 25.01
N GLN A 650 -5.36 10.26 24.45
CA GLN A 650 -6.58 9.55 24.83
C GLN A 650 -6.85 8.31 23.95
N GLN A 651 -6.05 8.06 22.91
CA GLN A 651 -6.21 6.87 22.08
C GLN A 651 -5.93 5.61 22.88
N ALA A 652 -6.78 4.60 22.68
CA ALA A 652 -6.55 3.28 23.23
C ALA A 652 -5.21 2.73 22.72
N PRO A 653 -4.51 1.89 23.52
CA PRO A 653 -3.31 1.21 23.05
C PRO A 653 -3.62 0.44 21.75
N PRO A 654 -2.70 0.41 20.78
CA PRO A 654 -2.90 -0.34 19.54
C PRO A 654 -3.10 -1.83 19.85
N GLU A 655 -4.08 -2.47 19.19
CA GLU A 655 -4.43 -3.88 19.44
C GLU A 655 -3.39 -4.86 18.87
N ASN A 656 -2.69 -4.46 17.81
CA ASN A 656 -1.69 -5.26 17.11
C ASN A 656 -0.59 -4.38 16.47
N THR A 657 0.44 -5.00 15.89
CA THR A 657 1.58 -4.30 15.27
C THR A 657 1.15 -3.41 14.09
N LEU A 658 0.16 -3.82 13.29
CA LEU A 658 -0.33 -2.99 12.18
C LEU A 658 -1.02 -1.73 12.70
N ASP A 659 -1.84 -1.85 13.74
CA ASP A 659 -2.47 -0.70 14.40
C ASP A 659 -1.44 0.22 15.05
N LYS A 660 -0.37 -0.34 15.62
CA LYS A 660 0.76 0.45 16.15
C LYS A 660 1.39 1.28 15.03
N ILE A 661 1.73 0.66 13.91
CA ILE A 661 2.31 1.34 12.74
C ILE A 661 1.35 2.42 12.22
N LYS A 662 0.06 2.09 12.09
CA LYS A 662 -0.99 3.02 11.65
C LYS A 662 -1.11 4.23 12.57
N THR A 663 -1.13 4.01 13.89
CA THR A 663 -1.21 5.06 14.88
C THR A 663 0.03 5.95 14.82
N GLN A 664 1.22 5.37 14.67
CA GLN A 664 2.46 6.14 14.48
C GLN A 664 2.44 6.99 13.21
N TYR A 665 2.02 6.42 12.07
CA TYR A 665 1.83 7.15 10.81
C TYR A 665 0.81 8.28 10.95
N THR A 666 -0.35 8.01 11.54
CA THR A 666 -1.43 8.98 11.69
C THR A 666 -1.01 10.10 12.64
N GLY A 667 -0.36 9.74 13.76
CA GLY A 667 0.28 10.69 14.67
C GLY A 667 1.28 11.59 13.96
N TYR A 668 2.17 11.01 13.17
CA TYR A 668 3.14 11.75 12.39
C TYR A 668 2.48 12.71 11.39
N MET A 669 1.54 12.23 10.59
CA MET A 669 0.89 13.04 9.55
C MET A 669 0.05 14.17 10.15
N GLU A 670 -0.66 13.90 11.24
CA GLU A 670 -1.45 14.91 11.93
C GLU A 670 -0.53 15.97 12.56
N MET A 671 0.54 15.55 13.24
CA MET A 671 1.54 16.47 13.78
C MET A 671 2.22 17.30 12.69
N ASP A 672 2.50 16.70 11.53
CA ASP A 672 3.05 17.41 10.38
C ASP A 672 2.04 18.40 9.77
N ASN A 673 0.76 18.05 9.72
CA ASN A 673 -0.31 18.95 9.29
C ASN A 673 -0.45 20.13 10.25
N GLN A 674 -0.45 19.86 11.56
CA GLN A 674 -0.51 20.89 12.60
C GLN A 674 0.72 21.81 12.56
N ARG A 675 1.91 21.25 12.38
CA ARG A 675 3.15 21.99 12.11
C ARG A 675 2.98 22.94 10.91
N LYS A 676 2.37 22.47 9.83
CA LYS A 676 2.09 23.31 8.64
C LYS A 676 1.04 24.38 8.89
N LEU A 677 -0.01 24.08 9.65
CA LEU A 677 -1.02 25.06 10.04
C LEU A 677 -0.38 26.18 10.86
N LEU A 678 0.45 25.81 11.84
CA LEU A 678 1.22 26.75 12.64
C LEU A 678 2.19 27.58 11.77
N GLU A 679 2.91 26.94 10.84
CA GLU A 679 3.73 27.66 9.88
C GLU A 679 2.92 28.60 9.00
N ASN A 680 1.74 28.20 8.53
CA ASN A 680 0.86 29.05 7.71
C ASN A 680 0.34 30.24 8.54
N ALA A 681 0.14 30.05 9.83
CA ALA A 681 -0.26 31.11 10.74
C ALA A 681 0.88 32.10 11.05
N TYR A 682 2.11 31.60 11.28
CA TYR A 682 3.31 32.42 11.48
C TYR A 682 3.81 33.07 10.20
N SER A 683 3.55 32.43 9.08
CA SER A 683 3.97 32.85 7.75
C SER A 683 2.76 32.75 6.84
N THR A 684 1.97 33.84 6.78
CA THR A 684 1.06 34.10 5.65
C THR A 684 1.81 34.31 4.32
N LYS A 685 3.12 34.05 4.33
CA LYS A 685 4.19 34.64 3.55
C LYS A 685 5.08 33.51 3.02
N LYS A 686 4.48 32.56 2.30
CA LYS A 686 5.19 31.40 1.71
C LYS A 686 5.44 31.61 0.21
N ALA A 687 6.65 31.30 -0.24
CA ALA A 687 6.88 31.07 -1.67
C ALA A 687 6.32 29.69 -2.01
N ARG A 688 5.26 29.68 -2.81
CA ARG A 688 4.80 28.46 -3.49
C ARG A 688 5.44 28.42 -4.86
N ILE A 689 6.20 27.36 -5.07
CA ILE A 689 6.90 27.09 -6.31
C ILE A 689 6.16 25.94 -6.98
N MET A 690 5.72 26.16 -8.22
CA MET A 690 5.18 25.10 -9.05
C MET A 690 6.27 24.67 -10.02
N PHE A 691 6.47 23.37 -10.14
CA PHE A 691 7.39 22.76 -11.09
C PHE A 691 6.81 21.43 -11.56
N ASN A 692 7.45 20.78 -12.52
CA ASN A 692 7.08 19.42 -12.93
C ASN A 692 8.33 18.56 -12.84
N ALA A 693 8.33 17.60 -11.91
CA ALA A 693 9.39 16.63 -11.78
C ALA A 693 9.38 15.73 -13.01
N ASN A 694 10.52 15.62 -13.65
CA ASN A 694 10.68 14.80 -14.83
C ASN A 694 10.80 13.32 -14.43
N ASN A 695 9.72 12.56 -14.60
CA ASN A 695 9.79 11.11 -14.57
C ASN A 695 10.69 10.63 -15.71
N ARG A 696 11.59 9.68 -15.48
CA ARG A 696 12.59 9.21 -16.49
C ARG A 696 13.76 10.15 -16.73
N SER A 697 14.10 10.97 -15.73
CA SER A 697 15.29 11.83 -15.77
C SER A 697 16.15 11.67 -14.51
N THR A 698 17.45 11.87 -14.69
CA THR A 698 18.40 12.01 -13.57
C THR A 698 18.21 13.37 -12.89
N VAL A 699 17.88 14.42 -13.63
CA VAL A 699 17.54 15.73 -13.06
C VAL A 699 16.01 15.79 -12.96
N LEU A 700 15.48 15.64 -11.74
CA LEU A 700 14.04 15.66 -11.49
C LEU A 700 13.50 17.06 -11.74
N THR A 701 14.20 18.07 -11.22
CA THR A 701 13.84 19.47 -11.45
C THR A 701 15.10 20.32 -11.46
N ASP A 702 15.10 21.33 -12.31
CA ASP A 702 16.10 22.38 -12.42
C ASP A 702 15.33 23.67 -12.76
N THR A 703 14.68 24.22 -11.73
CA THR A 703 13.68 25.29 -11.89
C THR A 703 14.23 26.60 -11.36
N TYR A 704 14.12 27.64 -12.17
CA TYR A 704 14.34 29.02 -11.77
C TYR A 704 13.00 29.74 -11.64
N LEU A 705 12.82 30.52 -10.58
CA LEU A 705 11.74 31.51 -10.51
C LEU A 705 12.35 32.83 -10.12
N ASP A 706 11.84 33.87 -10.77
CA ASP A 706 12.16 35.24 -10.45
C ASP A 706 10.95 35.89 -9.78
N THR A 707 11.05 36.19 -8.49
CA THR A 707 9.95 36.74 -7.68
C THR A 707 9.88 38.27 -7.74
N LYS A 708 10.14 38.85 -8.92
CA LYS A 708 10.04 40.30 -9.15
C LYS A 708 8.66 40.81 -8.79
N ARG A 709 8.60 41.84 -7.93
CA ARG A 709 7.35 42.52 -7.57
C ARG A 709 7.61 43.91 -6.99
N LYS A 710 6.61 44.77 -7.09
CA LYS A 710 6.53 46.02 -6.34
C LYS A 710 5.76 45.79 -5.04
N MET A 711 6.21 46.44 -3.98
CA MET A 711 5.64 46.40 -2.63
C MET A 711 5.22 47.83 -2.24
N GLU A 712 4.57 47.99 -1.09
CA GLU A 712 4.23 49.32 -0.57
C GLU A 712 5.48 50.17 -0.27
N ASN A 713 5.31 51.49 -0.11
CA ASN A 713 6.37 52.44 0.24
C ASN A 713 7.55 52.49 -0.75
N GLU A 714 7.23 52.42 -2.05
CA GLU A 714 8.21 52.50 -3.15
C GLU A 714 9.31 51.42 -3.08
N VAL A 715 8.99 50.28 -2.45
CA VAL A 715 9.86 49.11 -2.38
C VAL A 715 9.63 48.22 -3.61
N GLU A 716 10.70 47.69 -4.19
CA GLU A 716 10.68 46.79 -5.34
C GLU A 716 11.71 45.66 -5.18
N ILE A 717 11.27 44.42 -5.40
CA ILE A 717 12.15 43.28 -5.64
C ILE A 717 12.51 43.31 -7.12
N LYS A 718 13.68 43.88 -7.45
CA LYS A 718 14.20 43.97 -8.83
C LYS A 718 14.70 42.62 -9.35
N LYS A 719 15.08 41.71 -8.45
CA LYS A 719 15.48 40.34 -8.73
C LYS A 719 15.19 39.48 -7.50
N GLY A 720 14.61 38.32 -7.69
CA GLY A 720 14.41 37.34 -6.62
C GLY A 720 14.52 35.94 -7.21
N LEU A 721 15.70 35.64 -7.73
CA LEU A 721 15.98 34.38 -8.39
C LEU A 721 16.13 33.29 -7.33
N PHE A 722 15.17 32.37 -7.26
CA PHE A 722 15.39 31.08 -6.62
C PHE A 722 15.76 30.09 -7.72
N HIS A 723 16.76 29.26 -7.45
CA HIS A 723 17.10 28.09 -8.25
C HIS A 723 16.94 26.84 -7.38
N LEU A 724 16.06 25.94 -7.78
CA LEU A 724 15.87 24.64 -7.14
C LEU A 724 16.38 23.58 -8.10
N ARG A 725 17.29 22.75 -7.62
CA ARG A 725 17.76 21.60 -8.38
C ARG A 725 17.68 20.32 -7.54
N MET A 726 17.02 19.31 -8.09
CA MET A 726 16.93 17.98 -7.49
C MET A 726 17.45 16.95 -8.50
N VAL A 727 18.46 16.19 -8.09
CA VAL A 727 19.15 15.22 -8.93
C VAL A 727 19.08 13.84 -8.29
N HIS A 728 18.65 12.83 -9.03
CA HIS A 728 18.69 11.43 -8.63
C HIS A 728 20.14 10.94 -8.53
N GLU A 729 20.59 10.66 -7.30
CA GLU A 729 21.93 10.18 -6.98
C GLU A 729 21.81 8.91 -6.12
N PRO A 730 21.47 7.76 -6.72
CA PRO A 730 21.27 6.52 -5.99
C PRO A 730 22.56 6.11 -5.26
N LYS A 731 22.42 5.38 -4.16
CA LYS A 731 23.56 4.84 -3.42
C LYS A 731 24.19 3.71 -4.26
N GLN A 732 25.49 3.81 -4.52
CA GLN A 732 26.28 2.78 -5.19
C GLN A 732 26.55 1.58 -4.28
#